data_AF-E4XPB4-F1
#
_entry.id   AF-E4XPB4-F1
#
_cell.length_a   1.000
_cell.length_b   1.000
_cell.length_c   1.000
_cell.angle_alpha   90.00
_cell.angle_beta   90.00
_cell.angle_gamma   90.00
#
_symmetry.space_group_name_H-M   'P 1'
#
loop_
_entity.id
_entity.type
_entity.pdbx_description
1 polymer ?
#
loop_
_entity_poly.entity_id
_entity_poly.type
_entity_poly.pdbx_seq_one_letter_code
_entity_poly.pdbx_strand_id
1 'polypeptide(L)'
;MLHSVRCCTGFSETSLKLIETKYITLSLKFLRARKKRQTHLLLNIISNLTSILKYFFCLLSFDCSFVKFFFSLLFFLNRLFEFFTFRFNMTSFLNAPKTVKILNAAENVSKSLMIARLDDCTLNELTVRLNEEREAGHAALSIENGKKALICFGDSGEIRKTCEIFDGSTTVSTFASDWTHRFGGLGLYKNQPASVGCARNELDSRLSELRKSFENISRIFLIARFWNIFVIQEMRFLLIILINLAQAWLRQRDSCNDQEINNECLAVCDAEYFDCSKNCENSDCLRKCAEEVNACENSCPCGADCPTGCVDCPEHPLCADKCEDAQLNNNDFKICVNAAIYELDFCLKTCPPEIGCHNSCYENYTQMLFLCPCIKQETTTTTKISTTTTQISPIEPSDVFILVIPYYVNKCYLQSGDGSSQVSATINAPENRYAQYAAYALVNGKLHIFGGWSDVTKIARLDDCTLNELTVRLNEERKYGHAALSIENGKKTLICFGISGEVRKSCEIFYGSTTVSTFSADWTHKYGGSRAFTKISLTSVGCYDGKHQKAETLSATGWTALPDHPKRISKHSLIALENQSMLLIGGRDYGNGGAYQSGIWQLKDENWNQIGELLQADYYGSAIYIGRSIYYFGYNSKAIERLDFAETEELQNMA
;
A
#
# COMPACT_ATOMS: atom_id res chain seq x y z
N MET A 1 -78.97 24.69 -7.53
CA MET A 1 -78.33 25.84 -6.85
C MET A 1 -76.84 25.51 -6.75
N LEU A 2 -75.85 26.27 -7.22
CA LEU A 2 -75.72 27.60 -7.83
C LEU A 2 -74.27 27.69 -8.38
N HIS A 3 -74.10 28.26 -9.59
CA HIS A 3 -72.89 28.81 -10.25
C HIS A 3 -71.61 27.93 -10.40
N SER A 4 -70.86 27.89 -11.52
CA SER A 4 -70.58 28.92 -12.52
C SER A 4 -70.08 28.32 -13.85
N VAL A 5 -70.54 28.91 -14.96
CA VAL A 5 -70.15 28.69 -16.36
C VAL A 5 -69.40 29.94 -16.87
N ARG A 6 -68.47 29.74 -17.82
CA ARG A 6 -67.74 30.68 -18.73
C ARG A 6 -66.36 31.19 -18.29
N CYS A 7 -65.31 30.86 -19.07
CA CYS A 7 -64.86 31.71 -20.19
C CYS A 7 -63.75 31.07 -21.06
N CYS A 8 -63.93 31.26 -22.38
CA CYS A 8 -62.93 31.42 -23.45
C CYS A 8 -62.10 30.21 -23.95
N THR A 9 -62.70 29.56 -24.94
CA THR A 9 -62.07 29.04 -26.17
C THR A 9 -61.17 30.07 -26.88
N GLY A 10 -60.09 29.61 -27.52
CA GLY A 10 -59.53 30.27 -28.69
C GLY A 10 -58.06 29.98 -28.95
N PHE A 11 -57.75 28.95 -29.74
CA PHE A 11 -56.72 29.02 -30.78
C PHE A 11 -56.93 27.88 -31.80
N SER A 12 -56.95 28.25 -33.09
CA SER A 12 -57.44 27.45 -34.21
C SER A 12 -56.40 26.47 -34.77
N GLU A 13 -56.92 25.39 -35.35
CA GLU A 13 -56.26 24.27 -36.07
C GLU A 13 -55.28 24.67 -37.21
N THR A 14 -55.12 25.95 -37.48
CA THR A 14 -54.28 26.50 -38.55
C THR A 14 -52.81 26.70 -38.15
N SER A 15 -52.49 26.78 -36.85
CA SER A 15 -51.11 26.97 -36.39
C SER A 15 -50.26 25.69 -36.40
N LEU A 16 -50.89 24.50 -36.29
CA LEU A 16 -50.19 23.22 -36.34
C LEU A 16 -49.73 22.83 -37.76
N LYS A 17 -50.52 23.13 -38.79
CA LYS A 17 -50.17 22.79 -40.19
C LYS A 17 -48.99 23.59 -40.76
N LEU A 18 -48.69 24.78 -40.21
CA LEU A 18 -47.55 25.59 -40.67
C LEU A 18 -46.20 25.11 -40.10
N ILE A 19 -46.22 24.43 -38.96
CA ILE A 19 -45.01 23.89 -38.30
C ILE A 19 -44.62 22.54 -38.91
N GLU A 20 -45.59 21.65 -39.20
CA GLU A 20 -45.30 20.37 -39.88
C GLU A 20 -44.69 20.56 -41.27
N THR A 21 -45.19 21.53 -42.05
CA THR A 21 -44.76 21.70 -43.45
C THR A 21 -43.34 22.29 -43.56
N LYS A 22 -42.92 23.15 -42.62
CA LYS A 22 -41.56 23.72 -42.60
C LYS A 22 -40.51 22.74 -42.08
N TYR A 23 -40.86 21.89 -41.11
CA TYR A 23 -39.90 20.94 -40.53
C TYR A 23 -39.60 19.78 -41.49
N ILE A 24 -40.62 19.24 -42.15
CA ILE A 24 -40.47 18.11 -43.10
C ILE A 24 -39.67 18.53 -44.35
N THR A 25 -39.82 19.77 -44.81
CA THR A 25 -39.09 20.29 -45.99
C THR A 25 -37.59 20.52 -45.69
N LEU A 26 -37.24 20.84 -44.44
CA LEU A 26 -35.84 21.00 -44.02
C LEU A 26 -35.13 19.64 -43.87
N SER A 27 -35.84 18.63 -43.35
CA SER A 27 -35.32 17.26 -43.18
C SER A 27 -35.09 16.55 -44.52
N LEU A 28 -35.94 16.75 -45.53
CA LEU A 28 -35.80 16.14 -46.86
C LEU A 28 -34.66 16.75 -47.70
N LYS A 29 -34.31 18.03 -47.49
CA LYS A 29 -33.12 18.64 -48.15
C LYS A 29 -31.80 18.12 -47.57
N PHE A 30 -31.77 17.74 -46.30
CA PHE A 30 -30.56 17.23 -45.65
C PHE A 30 -30.27 15.75 -46.01
N LEU A 31 -31.29 14.96 -46.33
CA LEU A 31 -31.18 13.54 -46.66
C LEU A 31 -30.66 13.24 -48.09
N ARG A 32 -30.52 14.24 -48.98
CA ARG A 32 -29.96 14.06 -50.33
C ARG A 32 -28.44 14.18 -50.41
N ALA A 33 -27.73 14.48 -49.32
CA ALA A 33 -26.32 14.85 -49.37
C ALA A 33 -25.32 13.85 -48.75
N ARG A 34 -25.71 12.67 -48.23
CA ARG A 34 -24.71 11.72 -47.72
C ARG A 34 -25.10 10.25 -47.87
N LYS A 35 -24.16 9.51 -48.44
CA LYS A 35 -24.20 8.08 -48.77
C LYS A 35 -24.20 7.24 -47.48
N LYS A 36 -25.24 6.39 -47.35
CA LYS A 36 -25.39 5.15 -46.54
C LYS A 36 -24.27 4.80 -45.53
N ARG A 37 -24.51 5.07 -44.24
CA ARG A 37 -24.20 4.22 -43.06
C ARG A 37 -24.38 5.03 -41.76
N GLN A 38 -25.62 5.35 -41.39
CA GLN A 38 -26.00 5.69 -39.99
C GLN A 38 -27.51 5.97 -39.84
N THR A 39 -28.36 5.24 -40.57
CA THR A 39 -29.81 5.48 -40.54
C THR A 39 -30.52 4.78 -39.37
N HIS A 40 -29.89 3.85 -38.64
CA HIS A 40 -30.56 3.14 -37.54
C HIS A 40 -30.52 3.85 -36.19
N LEU A 41 -29.47 4.62 -35.90
CA LEU A 41 -29.30 5.28 -34.59
C LEU A 41 -30.16 6.55 -34.46
N LEU A 42 -30.29 7.31 -35.54
CA LEU A 42 -31.09 8.55 -35.55
C LEU A 42 -32.60 8.28 -35.44
N LEU A 43 -33.09 7.18 -36.03
CA LEU A 43 -34.50 6.77 -35.94
C LEU A 43 -34.88 6.30 -34.52
N ASN A 44 -33.97 5.64 -33.80
CA ASN A 44 -34.19 5.25 -32.39
C ASN A 44 -34.19 6.45 -31.44
N ILE A 45 -33.36 7.47 -31.69
CA ILE A 45 -33.32 8.69 -30.88
C ILE A 45 -34.61 9.52 -31.08
N ILE A 46 -35.12 9.60 -32.31
CA ILE A 46 -36.38 10.32 -32.61
C ILE A 46 -37.61 9.57 -32.06
N SER A 47 -37.59 8.23 -32.06
CA SER A 47 -38.63 7.39 -31.43
C SER A 47 -38.64 7.52 -29.91
N ASN A 48 -37.47 7.62 -29.25
CA ASN A 48 -37.39 7.80 -27.80
C ASN A 48 -37.76 9.22 -27.36
N LEU A 49 -37.42 10.26 -28.14
CA LEU A 49 -37.84 11.63 -27.85
C LEU A 49 -39.36 11.79 -27.92
N THR A 50 -40.03 11.13 -28.87
CA THR A 50 -41.50 11.19 -29.00
C THR A 50 -42.24 10.42 -27.90
N SER A 51 -41.66 9.35 -27.35
CA SER A 51 -42.18 8.66 -26.16
C SER A 51 -41.98 9.47 -24.86
N ILE A 52 -40.83 10.15 -24.72
CA ILE A 52 -40.55 11.02 -23.57
C ILE A 52 -41.47 12.25 -23.58
N LEU A 53 -41.73 12.84 -24.75
CA LEU A 53 -42.68 13.94 -24.92
C LEU A 53 -44.13 13.54 -24.63
N LYS A 54 -44.53 12.29 -24.90
CA LYS A 54 -45.87 11.78 -24.54
C LYS A 54 -46.05 11.56 -23.04
N TYR A 55 -45.01 11.09 -22.34
CA TYR A 55 -45.03 10.97 -20.88
C TYR A 55 -45.02 12.33 -20.18
N PHE A 56 -44.32 13.31 -20.74
CA PHE A 56 -44.26 14.68 -20.20
C PHE A 56 -45.59 15.43 -20.31
N PHE A 57 -46.40 15.16 -21.33
CA PHE A 57 -47.71 15.80 -21.52
C PHE A 57 -48.81 15.26 -20.58
N CYS A 58 -48.59 14.14 -19.89
CA CYS A 58 -49.57 13.56 -18.96
C CYS A 58 -49.46 14.13 -17.53
N LEU A 59 -48.33 14.77 -17.19
CA LEU A 59 -48.05 15.32 -15.85
C LEU A 59 -48.29 16.84 -15.75
N LEU A 60 -48.73 17.51 -16.82
CA LEU A 60 -48.98 18.96 -16.86
C LEU A 60 -50.46 19.27 -16.70
N SER A 61 -50.98 19.00 -15.51
CA SER A 61 -52.05 19.82 -14.95
C SER A 61 -51.52 20.35 -13.63
N PHE A 62 -51.75 21.63 -13.37
CA PHE A 62 -51.18 22.46 -12.30
C PHE A 62 -49.90 23.24 -12.68
N ASP A 63 -50.18 24.51 -13.00
CA ASP A 63 -49.41 25.71 -12.66
C ASP A 63 -48.79 26.51 -13.81
N CYS A 64 -49.22 27.77 -13.91
CA CYS A 64 -49.01 28.68 -15.05
C CYS A 64 -47.61 29.35 -15.01
N SER A 65 -46.83 29.10 -13.96
CA SER A 65 -45.49 29.67 -13.76
C SER A 65 -44.40 28.95 -14.57
N PHE A 66 -44.64 27.71 -15.00
CA PHE A 66 -43.62 26.87 -15.68
C PHE A 66 -43.47 27.20 -17.18
N VAL A 67 -44.52 27.71 -17.82
CA VAL A 67 -44.51 28.05 -19.26
C VAL A 67 -43.57 29.23 -19.55
N LYS A 68 -43.44 30.20 -18.63
CA LYS A 68 -42.51 31.33 -18.78
C LYS A 68 -41.04 30.90 -18.67
N PHE A 69 -40.75 29.90 -17.84
CA PHE A 69 -39.40 29.36 -17.70
C PHE A 69 -38.97 28.60 -18.97
N PHE A 70 -39.88 27.82 -19.55
CA PHE A 70 -39.62 27.03 -20.74
C PHE A 70 -39.36 27.90 -21.99
N PHE A 71 -40.11 28.99 -22.17
CA PHE A 71 -39.86 29.93 -23.28
C PHE A 71 -38.55 30.71 -23.13
N SER A 72 -38.13 31.01 -21.89
CA SER A 72 -36.83 31.67 -21.64
C SER A 72 -35.65 30.74 -21.94
N LEU A 73 -35.77 29.46 -21.60
CA LEU A 73 -34.76 28.44 -21.89
C LEU A 73 -34.63 28.16 -23.39
N LEU A 74 -35.74 28.12 -24.12
CA LEU A 74 -35.74 27.91 -25.57
C LEU A 74 -35.13 29.09 -26.33
N PHE A 75 -35.36 30.32 -25.85
CA PHE A 75 -34.77 31.54 -26.44
C PHE A 75 -33.26 31.63 -26.16
N PHE A 76 -32.81 31.14 -25.00
CA PHE A 76 -31.40 31.06 -24.64
C PHE A 76 -30.64 30.01 -25.47
N LEU A 77 -31.24 28.83 -25.69
CA LEU A 77 -30.68 27.77 -26.53
C LEU A 77 -30.58 28.18 -28.00
N ASN A 78 -31.54 28.95 -28.51
CA ASN A 78 -31.53 29.44 -29.89
C ASN A 78 -30.41 30.49 -30.12
N ARG A 79 -30.12 31.35 -29.13
CA ARG A 79 -28.97 32.28 -29.18
C ARG A 79 -27.62 31.59 -29.06
N LEU A 80 -27.53 30.50 -28.30
CA LEU A 80 -26.31 29.69 -28.22
C LEU A 80 -26.00 29.03 -29.57
N PHE A 81 -27.04 28.61 -30.30
CA PHE A 81 -26.90 27.96 -31.60
C PHE A 81 -26.42 28.94 -32.68
N GLU A 82 -26.90 30.19 -32.68
CA GLU A 82 -26.41 31.23 -33.61
C GLU A 82 -24.95 31.63 -33.36
N PHE A 83 -24.49 31.58 -32.10
CA PHE A 83 -23.11 31.92 -31.74
C PHE A 83 -22.09 30.89 -32.24
N PHE A 84 -22.48 29.61 -32.33
CA PHE A 84 -21.61 28.55 -32.85
C PHE A 84 -21.52 28.53 -34.39
N THR A 85 -22.53 29.07 -35.10
CA THR A 85 -22.54 29.08 -36.57
C THR A 85 -21.68 30.17 -37.23
N PHE A 86 -21.17 31.16 -36.47
CA PHE A 86 -20.43 32.30 -37.05
C PHE A 86 -18.90 32.11 -37.12
N ARG A 87 -18.34 30.99 -36.65
CA ARG A 87 -16.88 30.82 -36.54
C ARG A 87 -16.32 29.55 -37.18
N PHE A 88 -16.77 29.20 -38.38
CA PHE A 88 -16.03 28.27 -39.26
C PHE A 88 -16.27 28.65 -40.72
N ASN A 89 -15.48 29.58 -41.23
CA ASN A 89 -15.37 29.82 -42.67
C ASN A 89 -13.91 30.15 -43.02
N MET A 90 -13.17 29.13 -43.46
CA MET A 90 -12.02 29.31 -44.34
C MET A 90 -11.81 28.02 -45.14
N THR A 91 -12.12 28.11 -46.43
CA THR A 91 -11.79 27.11 -47.45
C THR A 91 -10.48 27.47 -48.17
N SER A 92 -9.73 26.41 -48.46
CA SER A 92 -8.77 26.22 -49.58
C SER A 92 -7.29 26.60 -49.38
N PHE A 93 -6.44 25.57 -49.34
CA PHE A 93 -5.39 25.34 -50.35
C PHE A 93 -5.19 23.81 -50.52
N LEU A 94 -5.39 23.33 -51.76
CA LEU A 94 -5.21 21.95 -52.25
C LEU A 94 -3.71 21.68 -52.50
N ASN A 95 -3.11 20.50 -52.26
CA ASN A 95 -3.15 19.33 -53.15
C ASN A 95 -2.36 18.11 -52.58
N ALA A 96 -2.82 16.90 -52.95
CA ALA A 96 -2.11 15.59 -53.04
C ALA A 96 -1.85 14.73 -51.76
N PRO A 97 -1.65 13.40 -51.90
CA PRO A 97 -2.68 12.37 -51.76
C PRO A 97 -2.62 11.64 -50.40
N LYS A 98 -3.75 11.49 -49.70
CA LYS A 98 -3.85 10.76 -48.42
C LYS A 98 -4.97 9.71 -48.47
N THR A 99 -4.74 8.61 -49.19
CA THR A 99 -5.64 7.43 -49.10
C THR A 99 -4.99 6.24 -48.39
N VAL A 100 -3.69 6.31 -48.07
CA VAL A 100 -2.99 5.28 -47.26
C VAL A 100 -2.91 5.65 -45.77
N LYS A 101 -3.00 6.93 -45.40
CA LYS A 101 -2.88 7.39 -44.00
C LYS A 101 -4.14 7.21 -43.14
N ILE A 102 -5.33 7.09 -43.74
CA ILE A 102 -6.60 7.02 -42.97
C ILE A 102 -6.88 5.60 -42.49
N LEU A 103 -6.51 4.58 -43.26
CA LEU A 103 -6.59 3.17 -42.82
C LEU A 103 -5.60 2.88 -41.69
N ASN A 104 -4.34 3.34 -41.82
CA ASN A 104 -3.35 3.18 -40.74
C ASN A 104 -3.73 3.96 -39.47
N ALA A 105 -4.40 5.10 -39.56
CA ALA A 105 -4.85 5.85 -38.38
C ALA A 105 -6.02 5.15 -37.67
N ALA A 106 -7.01 4.62 -38.40
CA ALA A 106 -8.12 3.88 -37.81
C ALA A 106 -7.68 2.52 -37.22
N GLU A 107 -6.71 1.86 -37.84
CA GLU A 107 -6.12 0.62 -37.33
C GLU A 107 -5.24 0.87 -36.09
N ASN A 108 -4.54 2.00 -36.03
CA ASN A 108 -3.77 2.40 -34.84
C ASN A 108 -4.68 2.79 -33.65
N VAL A 109 -5.76 3.55 -33.90
CA VAL A 109 -6.75 3.92 -32.87
C VAL A 109 -7.48 2.68 -32.32
N SER A 110 -7.68 1.63 -33.13
CA SER A 110 -8.26 0.37 -32.65
C SER A 110 -7.29 -0.44 -31.78
N LYS A 111 -5.97 -0.28 -31.95
CA LYS A 111 -4.95 -1.01 -31.18
C LYS A 111 -4.66 -0.35 -29.84
N SER A 112 -4.81 0.98 -29.73
CA SER A 112 -4.52 1.77 -28.53
C SER A 112 -5.57 1.71 -27.42
N LEU A 113 -6.70 1.02 -27.67
CA LEU A 113 -7.79 0.78 -26.71
C LEU A 113 -7.92 -0.70 -26.29
N MET A 114 -7.01 -1.55 -26.75
CA MET A 114 -7.10 -3.00 -26.58
C MET A 114 -6.84 -3.43 -25.13
N ILE A 115 -7.61 -4.41 -24.66
CA ILE A 115 -7.32 -5.17 -23.43
C ILE A 115 -7.09 -6.62 -23.84
N ALA A 116 -6.04 -7.25 -23.33
CA ALA A 116 -5.75 -8.65 -23.58
C ALA A 116 -5.47 -9.38 -22.26
N ARG A 117 -5.87 -10.65 -22.19
CA ARG A 117 -5.67 -11.55 -21.06
C ARG A 117 -4.68 -12.63 -21.46
N LEU A 118 -3.78 -12.97 -20.54
CA LEU A 118 -2.82 -14.06 -20.74
C LEU A 118 -3.43 -15.35 -20.16
N ASP A 119 -3.87 -16.26 -21.03
CA ASP A 119 -4.36 -17.59 -20.63
C ASP A 119 -3.40 -18.65 -21.19
N ASP A 120 -2.91 -19.58 -20.37
CA ASP A 120 -2.02 -20.68 -20.80
C ASP A 120 -0.84 -20.22 -21.67
N CYS A 121 -0.18 -19.13 -21.27
CA CYS A 121 0.92 -18.49 -21.99
C CYS A 121 0.55 -17.96 -23.40
N THR A 122 -0.75 -17.85 -23.70
CA THR A 122 -1.29 -17.24 -24.92
C THR A 122 -2.01 -15.94 -24.62
N LEU A 123 -1.66 -14.89 -25.37
CA LEU A 123 -2.28 -13.58 -25.21
C LEU A 123 -3.59 -13.52 -26.00
N ASN A 124 -4.71 -13.59 -25.30
CA ASN A 124 -6.06 -13.54 -25.86
C ASN A 124 -6.61 -12.13 -25.77
N GLU A 125 -6.86 -11.52 -26.91
CA GLU A 125 -7.51 -10.21 -26.99
C GLU A 125 -8.97 -10.30 -26.53
N LEU A 126 -9.36 -9.41 -25.63
CA LEU A 126 -10.74 -9.31 -25.15
C LEU A 126 -11.56 -8.35 -26.03
N THR A 127 -12.87 -8.60 -26.13
CA THR A 127 -13.80 -7.75 -26.89
C THR A 127 -14.05 -6.40 -26.21
N VAL A 128 -13.79 -6.30 -24.90
CA VAL A 128 -13.88 -5.06 -24.12
C VAL A 128 -12.70 -4.14 -24.43
N ARG A 129 -12.96 -2.83 -24.42
CA ARG A 129 -11.99 -1.77 -24.77
C ARG A 129 -11.91 -0.72 -23.67
N LEU A 130 -10.78 -0.04 -23.58
CA LEU A 130 -10.68 1.19 -22.79
C LEU A 130 -11.58 2.28 -23.39
N ASN A 131 -12.06 3.18 -22.55
CA ASN A 131 -12.87 4.34 -22.96
C ASN A 131 -12.00 5.46 -23.51
N GLU A 132 -10.77 5.59 -23.01
CA GLU A 132 -9.81 6.59 -23.47
C GLU A 132 -8.56 5.94 -24.07
N GLU A 133 -7.99 6.62 -25.06
CA GLU A 133 -6.80 6.16 -25.79
C GLU A 133 -5.54 6.25 -24.92
N ARG A 134 -4.88 5.11 -24.70
CA ARG A 134 -3.69 5.02 -23.86
C ARG A 134 -2.53 4.37 -24.63
N GLU A 135 -2.03 5.06 -25.65
CA GLU A 135 -0.91 4.57 -26.47
C GLU A 135 0.40 4.39 -25.69
N ALA A 136 0.72 5.31 -24.76
CA ALA A 136 1.95 5.28 -23.98
C ALA A 136 1.81 6.05 -22.66
N GLY A 137 2.70 5.74 -21.70
CA GLY A 137 2.81 6.46 -20.43
C GLY A 137 1.68 6.24 -19.43
N HIS A 138 0.88 5.19 -19.65
CA HIS A 138 -0.14 4.71 -18.72
C HIS A 138 0.46 3.69 -17.73
N ALA A 139 -0.20 3.53 -16.59
CA ALA A 139 0.12 2.54 -15.59
C ALA A 139 -1.16 1.79 -15.17
N ALA A 140 -1.02 0.50 -14.87
CA ALA A 140 -2.12 -0.34 -14.42
C ALA A 140 -1.80 -0.95 -13.05
N LEU A 141 -2.81 -1.04 -12.19
CA LEU A 141 -2.70 -1.52 -10.81
C LEU A 141 -3.85 -2.47 -10.51
N SER A 142 -3.56 -3.66 -9.98
CA SER A 142 -4.59 -4.54 -9.45
C SER A 142 -5.16 -3.97 -8.15
N ILE A 143 -6.47 -3.80 -8.09
CA ILE A 143 -7.20 -3.31 -6.90
C ILE A 143 -8.21 -4.37 -6.47
N GLU A 144 -8.77 -4.23 -5.26
CA GLU A 144 -9.75 -5.18 -4.70
C GLU A 144 -9.25 -6.64 -4.74
N ASN A 145 -8.00 -6.88 -4.32
CA ASN A 145 -7.35 -8.20 -4.31
C ASN A 145 -7.34 -8.89 -5.68
N GLY A 146 -7.19 -8.12 -6.76
CA GLY A 146 -7.10 -8.65 -8.12
C GLY A 146 -8.44 -8.88 -8.80
N LYS A 147 -9.56 -8.54 -8.15
CA LYS A 147 -10.90 -8.58 -8.79
C LYS A 147 -11.07 -7.50 -9.86
N LYS A 148 -10.32 -6.40 -9.77
CA LYS A 148 -10.37 -5.30 -10.76
C LYS A 148 -8.97 -4.75 -11.03
N ALA A 149 -8.80 -4.11 -12.19
CA ALA A 149 -7.60 -3.38 -12.56
C ALA A 149 -7.94 -1.89 -12.71
N LEU A 150 -7.18 -1.02 -12.05
CA LEU A 150 -7.20 0.42 -12.25
C LEU A 150 -6.14 0.79 -13.29
N ILE A 151 -6.54 1.38 -14.40
CA ILE A 151 -5.66 1.86 -15.47
C ILE A 151 -5.70 3.39 -15.48
N CYS A 152 -4.57 4.04 -15.27
CA CYS A 152 -4.47 5.50 -15.19
C CYS A 152 -3.42 6.06 -16.14
N PHE A 153 -3.59 7.35 -16.42
CA PHE A 153 -2.68 8.22 -17.19
C PHE A 153 -2.61 7.86 -18.69
N GLY A 154 -2.24 8.86 -19.49
CA GLY A 154 -2.12 8.77 -20.93
C GLY A 154 -1.08 9.77 -21.43
N ASP A 155 -0.88 9.83 -22.74
CA ASP A 155 0.30 10.50 -23.28
C ASP A 155 0.15 12.04 -23.37
N SER A 156 -1.07 12.56 -23.54
CA SER A 156 -1.33 13.98 -23.85
C SER A 156 -2.60 14.54 -23.20
N GLY A 157 -2.77 15.87 -23.14
CA GLY A 157 -4.01 16.51 -22.68
C GLY A 157 -4.48 16.11 -21.27
N GLU A 158 -5.80 16.11 -21.07
CA GLU A 158 -6.47 15.79 -19.80
C GLU A 158 -6.36 14.30 -19.42
N ILE A 159 -6.17 13.42 -20.42
CA ILE A 159 -6.01 11.97 -20.18
C ILE A 159 -4.75 11.63 -19.36
N ARG A 160 -3.83 12.59 -19.16
CA ARG A 160 -2.69 12.50 -18.23
C ARG A 160 -3.09 12.40 -16.76
N LYS A 161 -4.37 12.64 -16.45
CA LYS A 161 -4.93 12.60 -15.10
C LYS A 161 -6.01 11.53 -14.94
N THR A 162 -6.64 11.11 -16.03
CA THR A 162 -7.82 10.23 -15.97
C THR A 162 -7.45 8.78 -15.66
N CYS A 163 -8.41 8.10 -15.05
CA CYS A 163 -8.33 6.70 -14.68
C CYS A 163 -9.58 5.94 -15.09
N GLU A 164 -9.44 4.63 -15.30
CA GLU A 164 -10.51 3.70 -15.63
C GLU A 164 -10.37 2.41 -14.81
N ILE A 165 -11.47 1.80 -14.44
CA ILE A 165 -11.52 0.52 -13.74
C ILE A 165 -12.03 -0.55 -14.70
N PHE A 166 -11.28 -1.64 -14.83
CA PHE A 166 -11.64 -2.84 -15.55
C PHE A 166 -11.94 -3.97 -14.57
N ASP A 167 -13.13 -4.57 -14.62
CA ASP A 167 -13.56 -5.63 -13.69
C ASP A 167 -13.43 -7.06 -14.26
N GLY A 168 -12.80 -7.22 -15.42
CA GLY A 168 -12.75 -8.49 -16.15
C GLY A 168 -13.77 -8.59 -17.29
N SER A 169 -14.81 -7.75 -17.29
CA SER A 169 -15.88 -7.77 -18.29
C SER A 169 -16.23 -6.38 -18.85
N THR A 170 -16.12 -5.33 -18.04
CA THR A 170 -16.48 -3.95 -18.39
C THR A 170 -15.41 -2.96 -17.94
N THR A 171 -15.36 -1.80 -18.62
CA THR A 171 -14.48 -0.67 -18.32
C THR A 171 -15.30 0.56 -17.96
N VAL A 172 -14.99 1.19 -16.81
CA VAL A 172 -15.71 2.37 -16.33
C VAL A 172 -14.71 3.46 -15.95
N SER A 173 -14.89 4.68 -16.46
CA SER A 173 -14.11 5.84 -16.04
C SER A 173 -14.33 6.15 -14.56
N THR A 174 -13.26 6.51 -13.84
CA THR A 174 -13.29 6.86 -12.42
C THR A 174 -12.63 8.22 -12.19
N PHE A 175 -12.48 8.61 -10.92
CA PHE A 175 -11.86 9.87 -10.51
C PHE A 175 -10.47 10.05 -11.13
N ALA A 176 -10.19 11.28 -11.55
CA ALA A 176 -8.89 11.69 -12.08
C ALA A 176 -7.96 12.13 -10.94
N SER A 177 -6.65 12.03 -11.16
CA SER A 177 -5.65 12.59 -10.26
C SER A 177 -5.62 14.13 -10.33
N ASP A 178 -5.25 14.78 -9.23
CA ASP A 178 -5.12 16.25 -9.19
C ASP A 178 -4.02 16.75 -10.14
N TRP A 179 -2.95 15.96 -10.29
CA TRP A 179 -1.74 16.29 -11.06
C TRP A 179 -1.52 15.31 -12.21
N THR A 180 -0.73 15.72 -13.22
CA THR A 180 -0.42 14.85 -14.36
C THR A 180 0.69 13.86 -14.02
N HIS A 181 0.53 12.59 -14.40
CA HIS A 181 1.51 11.52 -14.13
C HIS A 181 1.90 10.75 -15.39
N ARG A 182 2.31 11.45 -16.46
CA ARG A 182 2.75 10.79 -17.69
C ARG A 182 4.02 9.99 -17.43
N PHE A 183 4.00 8.67 -17.68
CA PHE A 183 5.06 7.73 -17.27
C PHE A 183 5.30 7.71 -15.74
N GLY A 184 4.32 8.13 -14.95
CA GLY A 184 4.35 7.97 -13.50
C GLY A 184 4.00 6.54 -13.10
N GLY A 185 4.56 6.08 -11.99
CA GLY A 185 4.26 4.76 -11.45
C GLY A 185 2.96 4.79 -10.65
N LEU A 186 2.08 3.80 -10.85
CA LEU A 186 0.84 3.63 -10.08
C LEU A 186 1.02 2.45 -9.09
N GLY A 187 0.71 2.66 -7.82
CA GLY A 187 0.89 1.69 -6.73
C GLY A 187 -0.18 1.83 -5.64
N LEU A 188 -0.08 1.04 -4.58
CA LEU A 188 -0.95 1.15 -3.40
C LEU A 188 -0.18 1.78 -2.23
N TYR A 189 -0.78 2.78 -1.58
CA TYR A 189 -0.33 3.32 -0.30
C TYR A 189 -1.51 3.32 0.67
N LYS A 190 -1.37 2.65 1.82
CA LYS A 190 -2.45 2.46 2.81
C LYS A 190 -3.74 1.88 2.17
N ASN A 191 -3.61 0.89 1.29
CA ASN A 191 -4.71 0.28 0.52
C ASN A 191 -5.49 1.25 -0.40
N GLN A 192 -4.91 2.41 -0.74
CA GLN A 192 -5.47 3.34 -1.70
C GLN A 192 -4.53 3.51 -2.91
N PRO A 193 -5.06 3.67 -4.14
CA PRO A 193 -4.23 3.97 -5.29
C PRO A 193 -3.43 5.26 -5.12
N ALA A 194 -2.13 5.19 -5.32
CA ALA A 194 -1.20 6.32 -5.22
C ALA A 194 -0.28 6.33 -6.46
N SER A 195 0.11 7.52 -6.90
CA SER A 195 0.99 7.70 -8.06
C SER A 195 2.11 8.69 -7.76
N VAL A 196 3.30 8.45 -8.32
CA VAL A 196 4.47 9.31 -8.17
C VAL A 196 5.19 9.52 -9.50
N GLY A 197 5.68 10.74 -9.70
CA GLY A 197 6.50 11.13 -10.86
C GLY A 197 5.72 11.52 -12.12
N CYS A 198 6.39 12.27 -12.99
CA CYS A 198 5.93 12.65 -14.33
C CYS A 198 7.15 12.94 -15.21
N ALA A 199 7.26 12.33 -16.39
CA ALA A 199 8.45 12.44 -17.24
C ALA A 199 8.51 13.73 -18.10
N ARG A 200 7.54 14.65 -17.98
CA ARG A 200 7.64 15.98 -18.60
C ARG A 200 7.47 17.08 -17.56
N ASN A 201 8.43 18.00 -17.56
CA ASN A 201 8.43 19.20 -16.73
C ASN A 201 7.11 19.97 -16.89
N GLU A 202 6.50 20.25 -15.75
CA GLU A 202 5.32 21.11 -15.57
C GLU A 202 5.63 22.61 -15.79
N LEU A 203 6.81 22.93 -16.34
CA LEU A 203 7.17 24.30 -16.73
C LEU A 203 6.44 24.76 -18.01
N ASP A 204 5.89 23.84 -18.81
CA ASP A 204 5.21 24.18 -20.07
C ASP A 204 3.68 24.35 -19.90
N SER A 205 3.08 23.88 -18.79
CA SER A 205 1.65 24.07 -18.51
C SER A 205 1.37 25.44 -17.87
N ARG A 206 2.22 25.88 -16.92
CA ARG A 206 2.08 27.21 -16.28
C ARG A 206 2.37 28.38 -17.23
N LEU A 207 3.22 28.21 -18.23
CA LEU A 207 3.44 29.22 -19.28
C LEU A 207 2.24 29.31 -20.26
N SER A 208 1.46 28.23 -20.42
CA SER A 208 0.23 28.25 -21.21
C SER A 208 -0.94 28.92 -20.47
N GLU A 209 -0.98 28.82 -19.14
CA GLU A 209 -1.96 29.51 -18.29
C GLU A 209 -1.62 30.99 -18.09
N LEU A 210 -0.35 31.35 -17.95
CA LEU A 210 0.09 32.75 -17.91
C LEU A 210 -0.15 33.49 -19.24
N ARG A 211 -0.10 32.78 -20.37
CA ARG A 211 -0.43 33.34 -21.69
C ARG A 211 -1.95 33.51 -21.91
N LYS A 212 -2.79 32.71 -21.24
CA LYS A 212 -4.25 32.87 -21.23
C LYS A 212 -4.75 33.91 -20.21
N SER A 213 -4.02 34.12 -19.12
CA SER A 213 -4.34 35.13 -18.11
C SER A 213 -4.12 36.57 -18.59
N PHE A 214 -3.20 36.78 -19.55
CA PHE A 214 -2.93 38.12 -20.10
C PHE A 214 -3.91 38.58 -21.19
N GLU A 215 -4.71 37.68 -21.80
CA GLU A 215 -5.74 38.07 -22.78
C GLU A 215 -7.14 38.29 -22.16
N ASN A 216 -7.41 37.84 -20.93
CA ASN A 216 -8.74 37.97 -20.29
C ASN A 216 -8.89 39.14 -19.32
N ILE A 217 -7.80 39.81 -18.93
CA ILE A 217 -7.86 41.00 -18.05
C ILE A 217 -8.50 42.21 -18.76
N SER A 218 -8.59 42.20 -20.10
CA SER A 218 -9.30 43.25 -20.85
C SER A 218 -10.82 43.02 -21.00
N ARG A 219 -11.38 41.91 -20.52
CA ARG A 219 -12.82 41.58 -20.65
C ARG A 219 -13.62 41.60 -19.35
N ILE A 220 -12.96 41.62 -18.18
CA ILE A 220 -13.62 41.52 -16.87
C ILE A 220 -14.21 42.86 -16.39
N PHE A 221 -13.82 44.00 -16.97
CA PHE A 221 -14.33 45.31 -16.53
C PHE A 221 -15.77 45.65 -16.97
N LEU A 222 -16.45 44.82 -17.77
CA LEU A 222 -17.82 45.12 -18.23
C LEU A 222 -18.96 44.30 -17.59
N ILE A 223 -18.67 43.24 -16.83
CA ILE A 223 -19.72 42.33 -16.30
C ILE A 223 -19.93 42.48 -14.77
N ALA A 224 -19.03 43.15 -14.07
CA ALA A 224 -19.07 43.32 -12.61
C ALA A 224 -20.18 44.26 -12.07
N ARG A 225 -21.11 44.75 -12.90
CA ARG A 225 -22.23 45.60 -12.45
C ARG A 225 -23.61 44.93 -12.41
N PHE A 226 -23.75 43.66 -12.80
CA PHE A 226 -25.08 43.03 -12.91
C PHE A 226 -25.35 41.84 -11.98
N TRP A 227 -24.43 41.45 -11.09
CA TRP A 227 -24.51 40.20 -10.31
C TRP A 227 -24.63 40.38 -8.79
N ASN A 228 -25.16 41.52 -8.30
CA ASN A 228 -25.27 41.78 -6.86
C ASN A 228 -26.69 41.73 -6.28
N ILE A 229 -27.67 41.16 -6.99
CA ILE A 229 -29.07 41.12 -6.49
C ILE A 229 -29.68 39.69 -6.47
N PHE A 230 -29.04 38.67 -7.06
CA PHE A 230 -29.74 37.39 -7.31
C PHE A 230 -29.34 36.18 -6.41
N VAL A 231 -28.36 36.29 -5.52
CA VAL A 231 -27.78 35.11 -4.82
C VAL A 231 -28.31 34.87 -3.39
N ILE A 232 -29.12 35.78 -2.83
CA ILE A 232 -29.50 35.69 -1.40
C ILE A 232 -30.76 34.83 -1.14
N GLN A 233 -31.54 34.47 -2.18
CA GLN A 233 -32.84 33.80 -1.98
C GLN A 233 -32.83 32.26 -2.12
N GLU A 234 -31.87 31.68 -2.83
CA GLU A 234 -31.84 30.23 -3.15
C GLU A 234 -31.04 29.36 -2.16
N MET A 235 -30.17 29.97 -1.33
CA MET A 235 -29.32 29.25 -0.37
C MET A 235 -30.08 28.71 0.87
N ARG A 236 -31.32 29.14 1.11
CA ARG A 236 -32.13 28.69 2.26
C ARG A 236 -32.83 27.35 2.04
N PHE A 237 -33.15 27.00 0.79
CA PHE A 237 -33.85 25.75 0.47
C PHE A 237 -32.92 24.53 0.54
N LEU A 238 -31.66 24.68 0.12
CA LEU A 238 -30.65 23.62 0.17
C LEU A 238 -30.27 23.22 1.60
N LEU A 239 -30.25 24.17 2.54
CA LEU A 239 -29.90 23.92 3.94
C LEU A 239 -30.97 23.06 4.66
N ILE A 240 -32.25 23.27 4.35
CA ILE A 240 -33.37 22.53 4.96
C ILE A 240 -33.41 21.08 4.44
N ILE A 241 -33.04 20.85 3.17
CA ILE A 241 -32.95 19.51 2.57
C ILE A 241 -31.81 18.71 3.19
N LEU A 242 -30.66 19.34 3.45
CA LEU A 242 -29.50 18.70 4.09
C LEU A 242 -29.76 18.31 5.55
N ILE A 243 -30.51 19.13 6.31
CA ILE A 243 -30.87 18.83 7.71
C ILE A 243 -31.83 17.63 7.81
N ASN A 244 -32.81 17.53 6.90
CA ASN A 244 -33.75 16.41 6.88
C ASN A 244 -33.09 15.09 6.43
N LEU A 245 -32.11 15.14 5.52
CA LEU A 245 -31.33 13.96 5.11
C LEU A 245 -30.38 13.47 6.21
N ALA A 246 -29.80 14.38 6.99
CA ALA A 246 -28.95 14.02 8.13
C ALA A 246 -29.74 13.38 9.28
N GLN A 247 -31.00 13.77 9.49
CA GLN A 247 -31.89 13.18 10.52
C GLN A 247 -32.44 11.80 10.13
N ALA A 248 -32.52 11.48 8.83
CA ALA A 248 -32.91 10.15 8.35
C ALA A 248 -31.78 9.10 8.45
N TRP A 249 -30.52 9.54 8.47
CA TRP A 249 -29.35 8.64 8.53
C TRP A 249 -28.99 8.21 9.96
N LEU A 250 -29.47 8.93 10.98
CA LEU A 250 -29.12 8.72 12.40
C LEU A 250 -30.13 7.87 13.21
N ARG A 251 -31.02 7.12 12.58
CA ARG A 251 -31.88 6.13 13.28
C ARG A 251 -31.51 4.69 12.91
N GLN A 252 -30.72 4.10 13.81
CA GLN A 252 -30.56 2.67 14.14
C GLN A 252 -30.16 1.67 13.05
N ARG A 253 -28.88 1.32 13.07
CA ARG A 253 -28.45 -0.09 13.11
C ARG A 253 -27.54 -0.21 14.33
N ASP A 254 -28.06 -0.83 15.38
CA ASP A 254 -27.30 -1.14 16.59
C ASP A 254 -26.09 -2.01 16.21
N SER A 255 -24.90 -1.58 16.62
CA SER A 255 -23.64 -2.26 16.33
C SER A 255 -23.50 -3.47 17.23
N CYS A 256 -23.78 -4.66 16.71
CA CYS A 256 -23.32 -5.87 17.38
C CYS A 256 -21.80 -5.97 17.26
N ASN A 257 -21.09 -6.07 18.39
CA ASN A 257 -19.63 -6.09 18.42
C ASN A 257 -19.01 -7.41 17.92
N ASP A 258 -19.79 -8.49 17.85
CA ASP A 258 -19.35 -9.83 17.45
C ASP A 258 -19.71 -10.18 15.97
N GLN A 259 -19.76 -9.18 15.08
CA GLN A 259 -20.16 -9.36 13.67
C GLN A 259 -19.33 -10.40 12.90
N GLU A 260 -18.07 -10.59 13.26
CA GLU A 260 -17.17 -11.58 12.65
C GLU A 260 -17.59 -13.02 13.00
N ILE A 261 -17.96 -13.26 14.27
CA ILE A 261 -18.47 -14.56 14.75
C ILE A 261 -19.84 -14.84 14.14
N ASN A 262 -20.68 -13.82 13.99
CA ASN A 262 -21.96 -13.95 13.29
C ASN A 262 -21.76 -14.46 11.86
N ASN A 263 -20.82 -13.86 11.11
CA ASN A 263 -20.57 -14.26 9.73
C ASN A 263 -20.07 -15.72 9.62
N GLU A 264 -19.29 -16.20 10.59
CA GLU A 264 -18.85 -17.59 10.66
C GLU A 264 -20.01 -18.54 10.97
N CYS A 265 -20.88 -18.17 11.89
CA CYS A 265 -22.10 -18.92 12.21
C CYS A 265 -23.06 -19.01 11.01
N LEU A 266 -23.30 -17.90 10.31
CA LEU A 266 -24.14 -17.86 9.10
C LEU A 266 -23.58 -18.74 7.99
N ALA A 267 -22.26 -18.78 7.82
CA ALA A 267 -21.62 -19.66 6.83
C ALA A 267 -21.84 -21.16 7.13
N VAL A 268 -21.93 -21.54 8.41
CA VAL A 268 -22.27 -22.91 8.82
C VAL A 268 -23.75 -23.19 8.53
N CYS A 269 -24.66 -22.27 8.88
CA CYS A 269 -26.09 -22.40 8.57
C CYS A 269 -26.34 -22.57 7.06
N ASP A 270 -25.65 -21.78 6.23
CA ASP A 270 -25.72 -21.87 4.76
C ASP A 270 -25.22 -23.23 4.24
N ALA A 271 -24.15 -23.77 4.83
CA ALA A 271 -23.61 -25.08 4.47
C ALA A 271 -24.59 -26.21 4.84
N GLU A 272 -25.21 -26.16 6.02
CA GLU A 272 -26.22 -27.12 6.46
C GLU A 272 -27.48 -27.07 5.58
N TYR A 273 -27.92 -25.86 5.19
CA TYR A 273 -29.02 -25.70 4.24
C TYR A 273 -28.69 -26.31 2.88
N PHE A 274 -27.47 -26.06 2.37
CA PHE A 274 -27.03 -26.63 1.09
C PHE A 274 -27.04 -28.16 1.12
N ASP A 275 -26.52 -28.77 2.19
CA ASP A 275 -26.54 -30.23 2.36
C ASP A 275 -27.95 -30.80 2.56
N CYS A 276 -28.83 -30.10 3.29
CA CYS A 276 -30.24 -30.45 3.45
C CYS A 276 -30.97 -30.41 2.10
N SER A 277 -30.80 -29.34 1.33
CA SER A 277 -31.47 -29.11 0.05
C SER A 277 -31.08 -30.15 -1.02
N LYS A 278 -29.84 -30.65 -0.98
CA LYS A 278 -29.32 -31.65 -1.91
C LYS A 278 -30.01 -33.00 -1.79
N ASN A 279 -30.57 -33.31 -0.62
CA ASN A 279 -31.23 -34.57 -0.31
C ASN A 279 -32.78 -34.47 -0.36
N CYS A 280 -33.32 -33.33 -0.79
CA CYS A 280 -34.77 -33.11 -0.85
C CYS A 280 -35.38 -33.46 -2.21
N GLU A 281 -36.43 -34.29 -2.19
CA GLU A 281 -37.15 -34.73 -3.40
C GLU A 281 -38.43 -33.93 -3.69
N ASN A 282 -38.91 -33.09 -2.75
CA ASN A 282 -40.16 -32.34 -2.90
C ASN A 282 -40.13 -30.95 -2.24
N SER A 283 -41.12 -30.11 -2.56
CA SER A 283 -41.23 -28.73 -2.06
C SER A 283 -41.47 -28.63 -0.55
N ASP A 284 -42.09 -29.63 0.06
CA ASP A 284 -42.30 -29.66 1.52
C ASP A 284 -41.00 -29.93 2.28
N CYS A 285 -40.09 -30.72 1.71
CA CYS A 285 -38.74 -30.94 2.24
C CYS A 285 -37.91 -29.66 2.19
N LEU A 286 -37.94 -28.95 1.06
CA LEU A 286 -37.24 -27.67 0.92
C LEU A 286 -37.77 -26.61 1.90
N ARG A 287 -39.08 -26.60 2.17
CA ARG A 287 -39.67 -25.72 3.17
C ARG A 287 -39.16 -26.02 4.58
N LYS A 288 -38.99 -27.30 4.94
CA LYS A 288 -38.43 -27.69 6.24
C LYS A 288 -36.96 -27.30 6.37
N CYS A 289 -36.13 -27.52 5.34
CA CYS A 289 -34.75 -27.04 5.33
C CYS A 289 -34.68 -25.51 5.49
N ALA A 290 -35.61 -24.78 4.85
CA ALA A 290 -35.71 -23.33 4.98
C ALA A 290 -36.16 -22.88 6.39
N GLU A 291 -37.01 -23.64 7.07
CA GLU A 291 -37.39 -23.36 8.46
C GLU A 291 -36.21 -23.62 9.42
N GLU A 292 -35.40 -24.66 9.17
CA GLU A 292 -34.22 -25.01 9.96
C GLU A 292 -33.08 -24.00 9.82
N VAL A 293 -32.80 -23.52 8.60
CA VAL A 293 -31.77 -22.48 8.40
C VAL A 293 -32.16 -21.17 9.05
N ASN A 294 -33.44 -20.77 8.97
CA ASN A 294 -33.92 -19.57 9.66
C ASN A 294 -33.77 -19.69 11.20
N ALA A 295 -34.00 -20.88 11.77
CA ALA A 295 -33.77 -21.11 13.19
C ALA A 295 -32.28 -21.04 13.54
N CYS A 296 -31.40 -21.58 12.69
CA CYS A 296 -29.95 -21.50 12.84
C CYS A 296 -29.47 -20.05 12.81
N GLU A 297 -29.85 -19.27 11.79
CA GLU A 297 -29.50 -17.85 11.65
C GLU A 297 -29.99 -16.99 12.82
N ASN A 298 -31.18 -17.30 13.35
CA ASN A 298 -31.71 -16.59 14.51
C ASN A 298 -30.92 -16.88 15.79
N SER A 299 -30.42 -18.12 15.95
CA SER A 299 -29.64 -18.56 17.11
C SER A 299 -28.17 -18.11 17.10
N CYS A 300 -27.66 -17.65 15.95
CA CYS A 300 -26.30 -17.13 15.83
C CYS A 300 -26.07 -15.87 16.70
N PRO A 301 -24.85 -15.62 17.18
CA PRO A 301 -24.50 -14.34 17.82
C PRO A 301 -24.80 -13.18 16.87
N CYS A 302 -25.49 -12.13 17.33
CA CYS A 302 -26.05 -11.02 16.54
C CYS A 302 -27.29 -11.39 15.70
N GLY A 303 -27.83 -12.60 15.84
CA GLY A 303 -29.11 -13.06 15.30
C GLY A 303 -30.30 -12.61 16.14
N ALA A 304 -31.51 -12.99 15.73
CA ALA A 304 -32.74 -12.54 16.39
C ALA A 304 -32.86 -12.99 17.85
N ASP A 305 -32.27 -14.14 18.20
CA ASP A 305 -32.29 -14.69 19.56
C ASP A 305 -31.16 -14.13 20.44
N CYS A 306 -30.11 -13.57 19.83
CA CYS A 306 -28.91 -13.06 20.50
C CYS A 306 -28.48 -11.68 19.94
N PRO A 307 -29.31 -10.62 20.07
CA PRO A 307 -29.15 -9.36 19.33
C PRO A 307 -27.87 -8.58 19.68
N THR A 308 -27.28 -8.79 20.87
CA THR A 308 -26.01 -8.15 21.26
C THR A 308 -24.78 -9.07 21.18
N GLY A 309 -24.90 -10.22 20.52
CA GLY A 309 -23.77 -11.13 20.26
C GLY A 309 -23.51 -12.10 21.39
N CYS A 310 -22.24 -12.39 21.66
CA CYS A 310 -21.83 -13.35 22.70
C CYS A 310 -22.08 -12.84 24.13
N VAL A 311 -22.54 -11.59 24.30
CA VAL A 311 -22.97 -11.03 25.58
C VAL A 311 -24.32 -11.64 26.03
N ASP A 312 -25.25 -11.82 25.09
CA ASP A 312 -26.57 -12.41 25.38
C ASP A 312 -26.53 -13.95 25.41
N CYS A 313 -25.63 -14.56 24.61
CA CYS A 313 -25.57 -16.01 24.41
C CYS A 313 -24.17 -16.59 24.70
N PRO A 314 -23.70 -16.52 25.97
CA PRO A 314 -22.35 -16.96 26.34
C PRO A 314 -22.16 -18.48 26.27
N GLU A 315 -23.26 -19.25 26.32
CA GLU A 315 -23.23 -20.72 26.21
C GLU A 315 -23.23 -21.21 24.75
N HIS A 316 -23.33 -20.30 23.76
CA HIS A 316 -23.24 -20.67 22.35
C HIS A 316 -21.85 -21.26 22.06
N PRO A 317 -21.71 -22.40 21.35
CA PRO A 317 -20.43 -23.08 21.15
C PRO A 317 -19.31 -22.20 20.55
N LEU A 318 -19.67 -21.23 19.71
CA LEU A 318 -18.75 -20.25 19.12
C LEU A 318 -18.31 -19.12 20.09
N CYS A 319 -18.95 -19.02 21.26
CA CYS A 319 -18.64 -18.04 22.30
C CYS A 319 -17.78 -18.63 23.43
N ALA A 320 -17.43 -19.93 23.38
CA ALA A 320 -16.55 -20.57 24.36
C ALA A 320 -15.05 -20.32 24.05
N ASP A 321 -14.37 -19.70 25.03
CA ASP A 321 -12.92 -19.44 25.19
C ASP A 321 -12.22 -18.40 24.27
N LYS A 322 -12.46 -17.10 24.55
CA LYS A 322 -11.85 -15.90 23.93
C LYS A 322 -10.40 -15.54 24.37
N CYS A 323 -9.65 -16.44 25.03
CA CYS A 323 -8.31 -16.09 25.56
C CYS A 323 -7.15 -16.94 25.03
N GLU A 324 -7.41 -17.99 24.25
CA GLU A 324 -6.37 -18.63 23.45
C GLU A 324 -6.08 -17.74 22.23
N ASP A 325 -4.83 -17.33 22.01
CA ASP A 325 -4.45 -16.38 20.96
C ASP A 325 -5.17 -15.01 20.99
N ALA A 326 -5.48 -14.48 22.18
CA ALA A 326 -6.16 -13.17 22.35
C ALA A 326 -5.52 -12.00 21.58
N GLN A 327 -4.20 -12.07 21.33
CA GLN A 327 -3.47 -11.11 20.49
C GLN A 327 -3.95 -11.10 19.01
N LEU A 328 -4.58 -12.17 18.55
CA LEU A 328 -5.02 -12.40 17.18
C LEU A 328 -6.54 -12.37 17.04
N ASN A 329 -7.28 -12.93 17.99
CA ASN A 329 -8.73 -13.14 17.88
C ASN A 329 -9.59 -12.31 18.85
N ASN A 330 -8.99 -11.60 19.82
CA ASN A 330 -9.74 -10.82 20.80
C ASN A 330 -9.55 -9.31 20.58
N ASN A 331 -10.54 -8.67 19.97
CA ASN A 331 -10.49 -7.24 19.66
C ASN A 331 -10.53 -6.36 20.93
N ASP A 332 -11.22 -6.78 21.98
CA ASP A 332 -11.26 -6.04 23.26
C ASP A 332 -9.90 -6.03 23.95
N PHE A 333 -9.19 -7.15 23.91
CA PHE A 333 -7.79 -7.25 24.36
C PHE A 333 -6.88 -6.32 23.56
N LYS A 334 -6.97 -6.36 22.22
CA LYS A 334 -6.17 -5.48 21.35
C LYS A 334 -6.45 -4.00 21.62
N ILE A 335 -7.72 -3.62 21.75
CA ILE A 335 -8.12 -2.23 22.03
C ILE A 335 -7.57 -1.78 23.38
N CYS A 336 -7.72 -2.61 24.42
CA CYS A 336 -7.22 -2.29 25.76
C CYS A 336 -5.70 -2.14 25.81
N VAL A 337 -4.95 -3.08 25.23
CA VAL A 337 -3.49 -3.01 25.17
C VAL A 337 -3.02 -1.80 24.36
N ASN A 338 -3.66 -1.50 23.23
CA ASN A 338 -3.32 -0.32 22.43
C ASN A 338 -3.62 0.99 23.15
N ALA A 339 -4.70 1.06 23.94
CA ALA A 339 -5.00 2.21 24.77
C ALA A 339 -3.93 2.42 25.86
N ALA A 340 -3.50 1.34 26.53
CA ALA A 340 -2.41 1.41 27.51
C ALA A 340 -1.09 1.87 26.85
N ILE A 341 -0.76 1.37 25.66
CA ILE A 341 0.43 1.78 24.90
C ILE A 341 0.35 3.27 24.51
N TYR A 342 -0.82 3.74 24.08
CA TYR A 342 -1.02 5.14 23.73
C TYR A 342 -0.78 6.08 24.92
N GLU A 343 -1.31 5.73 26.09
CA GLU A 343 -1.10 6.50 27.33
C GLU A 343 0.37 6.46 27.79
N LEU A 344 1.06 5.33 27.61
CA LEU A 344 2.50 5.23 27.86
C LEU A 344 3.30 6.17 26.95
N ASP A 345 3.04 6.12 25.64
CA ASP A 345 3.73 6.97 24.66
C ASP A 345 3.46 8.47 24.92
N PHE A 346 2.22 8.82 25.27
CA PHE A 346 1.87 10.18 25.68
C PHE A 346 2.62 10.60 26.95
N CYS A 347 2.63 9.75 27.98
CA CYS A 347 3.33 10.00 29.25
C CYS A 347 4.84 10.21 29.02
N LEU A 348 5.49 9.32 28.27
CA LEU A 348 6.92 9.40 27.95
C LEU A 348 7.28 10.65 27.14
N LYS A 349 6.41 11.10 26.22
CA LYS A 349 6.62 12.34 25.46
C LYS A 349 6.50 13.61 26.30
N THR A 350 5.68 13.57 27.35
CA THR A 350 5.48 14.70 28.27
C THR A 350 6.41 14.67 29.47
N CYS A 351 7.09 13.56 29.73
CA CYS A 351 8.05 13.44 30.82
C CYS A 351 9.30 14.29 30.57
N PRO A 352 9.76 15.08 31.55
CA PRO A 352 11.13 15.57 31.56
C PRO A 352 12.14 14.40 31.61
N PRO A 353 13.41 14.60 31.23
CA PRO A 353 14.46 13.58 31.21
C PRO A 353 14.92 13.17 32.63
N GLU A 354 13.97 12.77 33.46
CA GLU A 354 14.15 12.30 34.83
C GLU A 354 13.67 10.85 34.93
N ILE A 355 14.53 10.01 35.50
CA ILE A 355 14.28 8.56 35.63
C ILE A 355 13.01 8.28 36.44
N GLY A 356 12.72 9.10 37.45
CA GLY A 356 11.51 8.96 38.27
C GLY A 356 10.21 9.14 37.47
N CYS A 357 10.20 10.04 36.50
CA CYS A 357 9.03 10.28 35.64
C CYS A 357 8.81 9.12 34.67
N HIS A 358 9.89 8.59 34.10
CA HIS A 358 9.80 7.45 33.19
C HIS A 358 9.31 6.20 33.93
N ASN A 359 9.81 5.94 35.14
CA ASN A 359 9.37 4.81 35.97
C ASN A 359 7.88 4.90 36.32
N SER A 360 7.37 6.09 36.65
CA SER A 360 5.94 6.25 36.94
C SER A 360 5.05 6.04 35.71
N CYS A 361 5.51 6.43 34.50
CA CYS A 361 4.81 6.11 33.26
C CYS A 361 4.70 4.59 33.02
N TYR A 362 5.79 3.85 33.27
CA TYR A 362 5.79 2.39 33.12
C TYR A 362 4.96 1.68 34.21
N GLU A 363 4.96 2.20 35.45
CA GLU A 363 4.09 1.70 36.52
C GLU A 363 2.61 1.88 36.16
N ASN A 364 2.23 3.05 35.66
CA ASN A 364 0.86 3.33 35.22
C ASN A 364 0.45 2.44 34.03
N TYR A 365 1.32 2.28 33.04
CA TYR A 365 1.10 1.35 31.92
C TYR A 365 0.84 -0.09 32.41
N THR A 366 1.65 -0.55 33.37
CA THR A 366 1.50 -1.89 33.95
C THR A 366 0.16 -2.03 34.68
N GLN A 367 -0.28 -1.01 35.41
CA GLN A 367 -1.61 -1.00 36.04
C GLN A 367 -2.75 -1.02 35.02
N MET A 368 -2.62 -0.30 33.90
CA MET A 368 -3.61 -0.33 32.82
C MET A 368 -3.68 -1.71 32.14
N LEU A 369 -2.54 -2.38 31.94
CA LEU A 369 -2.51 -3.75 31.42
C LEU A 369 -3.22 -4.74 32.34
N PHE A 370 -3.12 -4.58 33.66
CA PHE A 370 -3.84 -5.44 34.62
C PHE A 370 -5.37 -5.31 34.55
N LEU A 371 -5.89 -4.26 33.92
CA LEU A 371 -7.31 -4.06 33.70
C LEU A 371 -7.78 -4.62 32.35
N CYS A 372 -6.85 -5.09 31.49
CA CYS A 372 -7.19 -5.68 30.20
C CYS A 372 -7.70 -7.12 30.33
N PRO A 373 -8.69 -7.51 29.50
CA PRO A 373 -9.21 -8.88 29.48
C PRO A 373 -8.10 -9.89 29.12
N CYS A 374 -8.22 -11.15 29.54
CA CYS A 374 -7.24 -12.22 29.27
C CYS A 374 -5.84 -12.09 29.91
N ILE A 375 -5.53 -11.03 30.68
CA ILE A 375 -4.31 -10.97 31.50
C ILE A 375 -4.60 -11.60 32.87
N LYS A 376 -4.08 -12.81 33.11
CA LYS A 376 -4.26 -13.49 34.40
C LYS A 376 -3.46 -12.79 35.50
N GLN A 377 -4.11 -12.52 36.63
CA GLN A 377 -3.44 -12.18 37.88
C GLN A 377 -2.87 -13.45 38.50
N GLU A 378 -1.55 -13.52 38.73
CA GLU A 378 -1.03 -14.43 39.75
C GLU A 378 -1.45 -13.88 41.11
N THR A 379 -2.43 -14.53 41.74
CA THR A 379 -2.83 -14.22 43.12
C THR A 379 -1.76 -14.80 44.05
N THR A 380 -0.75 -14.01 44.37
CA THR A 380 0.30 -14.40 45.33
C THR A 380 -0.29 -14.47 46.73
N THR A 381 -0.66 -15.68 47.16
CA THR A 381 -0.92 -15.97 48.57
C THR A 381 0.37 -15.74 49.34
N THR A 382 0.30 -14.87 50.35
CA THR A 382 1.42 -14.40 51.17
C THR A 382 2.10 -15.56 51.89
N THR A 383 3.10 -16.16 51.26
CA THR A 383 4.12 -16.95 51.96
C THR A 383 5.39 -16.12 51.94
N LYS A 384 5.89 -15.75 53.11
CA LYS A 384 7.19 -15.09 53.30
C LYS A 384 8.27 -15.96 52.65
N ILE A 385 8.60 -15.67 51.40
CA ILE A 385 9.78 -16.21 50.73
C ILE A 385 10.68 -15.01 50.48
N SER A 386 11.84 -15.11 51.13
CA SER A 386 12.94 -14.17 51.06
C SER A 386 13.19 -13.72 49.62
N THR A 387 13.26 -12.41 49.41
CA THR A 387 13.72 -11.79 48.17
C THR A 387 15.03 -12.44 47.74
N THR A 388 14.95 -13.36 46.80
CA THR A 388 16.10 -13.77 46.00
C THR A 388 15.87 -13.11 44.65
N THR A 389 16.47 -11.95 44.48
CA THR A 389 16.64 -11.31 43.18
C THR A 389 17.26 -12.36 42.27
N THR A 390 16.53 -12.87 41.28
CA THR A 390 17.14 -13.66 40.21
C THR A 390 17.99 -12.67 39.41
N GLN A 391 19.22 -12.45 39.86
CA GLN A 391 20.29 -12.00 38.99
C GLN A 391 20.34 -13.02 37.85
N ILE A 392 20.06 -12.58 36.63
CA ILE A 392 20.53 -13.33 35.46
C ILE A 392 22.05 -13.31 35.62
N SER A 393 22.62 -14.41 36.09
CA SER A 393 24.08 -14.56 36.11
C SER A 393 24.58 -14.23 34.70
N PRO A 394 25.63 -13.39 34.56
CA PRO A 394 26.26 -13.16 33.27
C PRO A 394 26.53 -14.51 32.61
N ILE A 395 26.16 -14.67 31.34
CA ILE A 395 26.47 -15.89 30.60
C ILE A 395 28.01 -15.97 30.59
N GLU A 396 28.55 -17.00 31.21
CA GLU A 396 30.00 -17.19 31.22
C GLU A 396 30.47 -17.34 29.76
N PRO A 397 31.52 -16.63 29.33
CA PRO A 397 31.95 -16.67 27.93
C PRO A 397 32.30 -18.09 27.43
N SER A 398 32.67 -19.00 28.33
CA SER A 398 32.92 -20.42 28.04
C SER A 398 31.66 -21.21 27.67
N ASP A 399 30.48 -20.74 28.08
CA ASP A 399 29.19 -21.42 27.84
C ASP A 399 28.57 -21.02 26.48
N VAL A 400 29.11 -19.99 25.83
CA VAL A 400 28.70 -19.55 24.50
C VAL A 400 29.45 -20.35 23.43
N PHE A 401 28.73 -21.02 22.54
CA PHE A 401 29.30 -21.67 21.35
C PHE A 401 28.74 -21.06 20.07
N ILE A 402 29.64 -20.58 19.21
CA ILE A 402 29.30 -19.87 17.98
C ILE A 402 29.63 -20.76 16.79
N LEU A 403 28.62 -21.05 15.97
CA LEU A 403 28.81 -21.76 14.71
C LEU A 403 29.40 -20.80 13.66
N VAL A 404 30.60 -21.11 13.21
CA VAL A 404 31.30 -20.38 12.14
C VAL A 404 31.23 -21.17 10.85
N ILE A 405 30.64 -20.56 9.83
CA ILE A 405 30.52 -21.11 8.46
C ILE A 405 31.43 -20.28 7.54
N PRO A 406 32.68 -20.72 7.28
CA PRO A 406 33.56 -20.00 6.37
C PRO A 406 33.17 -20.26 4.91
N TYR A 407 33.93 -19.68 3.98
CA TYR A 407 33.74 -19.83 2.54
C TYR A 407 33.70 -21.29 2.04
N TYR A 408 34.31 -22.22 2.79
CA TYR A 408 34.24 -23.66 2.56
C TYR A 408 33.46 -24.33 3.68
N VAL A 409 32.31 -24.93 3.38
CA VAL A 409 31.45 -25.56 4.41
C VAL A 409 32.11 -26.77 5.08
N ASN A 410 33.08 -27.42 4.43
CA ASN A 410 33.87 -28.48 5.05
C ASN A 410 34.89 -27.99 6.08
N LYS A 411 35.03 -26.67 6.25
CA LYS A 411 35.86 -26.04 7.28
C LYS A 411 35.02 -25.39 8.38
N CYS A 412 33.74 -25.71 8.50
CA CYS A 412 32.90 -25.21 9.58
C CYS A 412 33.41 -25.67 10.96
N TYR A 413 33.20 -24.83 11.97
CA TYR A 413 33.57 -25.13 13.34
C TYR A 413 32.65 -24.42 14.34
N LEU A 414 32.60 -24.94 15.56
CA LEU A 414 32.05 -24.27 16.74
C LEU A 414 33.22 -23.65 17.51
N GLN A 415 33.11 -22.36 17.81
CA GLN A 415 34.07 -21.60 18.60
C GLN A 415 33.46 -21.25 19.95
N SER A 416 34.14 -21.56 21.06
CA SER A 416 33.71 -21.04 22.36
C SER A 416 33.92 -19.52 22.43
N GLY A 417 33.04 -18.82 23.13
CA GLY A 417 33.03 -17.36 23.21
C GLY A 417 34.29 -16.77 23.87
N ASP A 418 34.94 -17.53 24.75
CA ASP A 418 36.23 -17.17 25.35
C ASP A 418 37.44 -17.43 24.43
N GLY A 419 37.24 -17.98 23.23
CA GLY A 419 38.32 -18.31 22.30
C GLY A 419 39.10 -19.60 22.63
N SER A 420 38.85 -20.24 23.78
CA SER A 420 39.71 -21.31 24.32
C SER A 420 39.56 -22.65 23.60
N SER A 421 38.41 -22.90 22.96
CA SER A 421 38.09 -24.18 22.33
C SER A 421 37.47 -24.02 20.95
N GLN A 422 37.87 -24.90 20.03
CA GLN A 422 37.34 -24.96 18.68
C GLN A 422 37.06 -26.42 18.30
N VAL A 423 35.82 -26.72 17.91
CA VAL A 423 35.39 -28.07 17.52
C VAL A 423 34.96 -28.07 16.07
N SER A 424 35.44 -29.00 15.26
CA SER A 424 34.99 -29.12 13.86
C SER A 424 33.50 -29.40 13.78
N ALA A 425 32.79 -28.69 12.91
CA ALA A 425 31.37 -28.90 12.64
C ALA A 425 31.20 -29.38 11.20
N THR A 426 30.34 -30.39 11.01
CA THR A 426 30.02 -30.89 9.67
C THR A 426 28.70 -30.29 9.22
N ILE A 427 28.75 -29.48 8.16
CA ILE A 427 27.55 -28.98 7.47
C ILE A 427 27.48 -29.61 6.09
N ASN A 428 26.35 -30.25 5.79
CA ASN A 428 26.07 -30.78 4.47
C ASN A 428 25.55 -29.66 3.57
N ALA A 429 26.08 -29.56 2.36
CA ALA A 429 25.61 -28.63 1.35
C ALA A 429 25.82 -29.23 -0.06
N PRO A 430 25.09 -28.74 -1.09
CA PRO A 430 25.25 -29.23 -2.47
C PRO A 430 26.68 -29.13 -3.01
N GLU A 431 27.45 -28.14 -2.55
CA GLU A 431 28.87 -27.98 -2.93
C GLU A 431 29.69 -27.34 -1.80
N ASN A 432 31.01 -27.47 -1.85
CA ASN A 432 31.85 -26.97 -0.77
C ASN A 432 31.84 -25.43 -0.65
N ARG A 433 31.56 -24.70 -1.73
CA ARG A 433 31.55 -23.22 -1.78
C ARG A 433 30.15 -22.62 -1.60
N TYR A 434 29.18 -23.40 -1.12
CA TYR A 434 27.77 -23.01 -1.11
C TYR A 434 27.47 -21.73 -0.32
N ALA A 435 28.22 -21.48 0.76
CA ALA A 435 28.11 -20.28 1.60
C ALA A 435 28.95 -19.08 1.09
N GLN A 436 29.73 -19.24 0.02
CA GLN A 436 30.64 -18.19 -0.45
C GLN A 436 29.88 -16.92 -0.87
N TYR A 437 30.19 -15.80 -0.21
CA TYR A 437 29.55 -14.49 -0.37
C TYR A 437 28.05 -14.43 -0.06
N ALA A 438 27.46 -15.49 0.49
CA ALA A 438 26.06 -15.45 0.92
C ALA A 438 25.90 -14.54 2.15
N ALA A 439 24.80 -13.80 2.20
CA ALA A 439 24.39 -13.12 3.42
C ALA A 439 23.54 -14.08 4.27
N TYR A 440 23.48 -13.86 5.58
CA TYR A 440 22.73 -14.74 6.48
C TYR A 440 21.91 -13.96 7.50
N ALA A 441 20.77 -14.54 7.87
CA ALA A 441 19.87 -14.03 8.91
C ALA A 441 19.05 -15.17 9.52
N LEU A 442 18.45 -14.92 10.67
CA LEU A 442 17.49 -15.83 11.31
C LEU A 442 16.07 -15.51 10.85
N VAL A 443 15.33 -16.52 10.42
CA VAL A 443 13.88 -16.43 10.15
C VAL A 443 13.18 -17.51 10.97
N ASN A 444 12.27 -17.12 11.85
CA ASN A 444 11.57 -17.99 12.80
C ASN A 444 12.53 -18.92 13.56
N GLY A 445 13.63 -18.35 14.07
CA GLY A 445 14.66 -19.08 14.80
C GLY A 445 15.58 -19.97 13.94
N LYS A 446 15.37 -20.04 12.62
CA LYS A 446 16.18 -20.86 11.71
C LYS A 446 17.16 -20.02 10.89
N LEU A 447 18.40 -20.51 10.78
CA LEU A 447 19.42 -19.87 9.96
C LEU A 447 19.10 -20.03 8.48
N HIS A 448 19.04 -18.90 7.78
CA HIS A 448 18.92 -18.85 6.34
C HIS A 448 20.12 -18.14 5.73
N ILE A 449 20.51 -18.58 4.53
CA ILE A 449 21.48 -17.92 3.68
C ILE A 449 20.82 -17.47 2.37
N PHE A 450 21.24 -16.31 1.88
CA PHE A 450 20.61 -15.60 0.78
C PHE A 450 21.67 -15.26 -0.27
N GLY A 451 21.40 -15.59 -1.54
CA GLY A 451 22.29 -15.32 -2.67
C GLY A 451 23.66 -15.96 -2.51
N GLY A 452 24.69 -15.35 -3.09
CA GLY A 452 26.09 -15.79 -3.06
C GLY A 452 26.63 -16.22 -4.43
N TRP A 453 27.82 -16.81 -4.42
CA TRP A 453 28.51 -17.19 -5.67
C TRP A 453 27.89 -18.38 -6.38
N SER A 454 27.50 -19.42 -5.62
CA SER A 454 26.98 -20.67 -6.19
C SER A 454 25.67 -20.47 -6.94
N ASP A 455 24.87 -19.53 -6.45
CA ASP A 455 23.60 -19.12 -7.01
C ASP A 455 23.26 -17.73 -6.45
N VAL A 456 22.99 -16.79 -7.35
CA VAL A 456 22.80 -15.37 -7.03
C VAL A 456 21.40 -15.05 -6.52
N THR A 457 20.41 -15.93 -6.68
CA THR A 457 19.04 -15.72 -6.15
C THR A 457 18.58 -16.80 -5.19
N LYS A 458 19.44 -17.74 -4.79
CA LYS A 458 19.07 -18.81 -3.85
C LYS A 458 18.65 -18.29 -2.49
N ILE A 459 17.75 -19.04 -1.87
CA ILE A 459 17.45 -18.98 -0.44
C ILE A 459 17.62 -20.41 0.08
N ALA A 460 18.51 -20.61 1.05
CA ALA A 460 18.70 -21.91 1.67
C ALA A 460 18.58 -21.80 3.19
N ARG A 461 18.03 -22.84 3.81
CA ARG A 461 17.81 -22.94 5.25
C ARG A 461 18.65 -24.06 5.83
N LEU A 462 19.26 -23.82 6.98
CA LEU A 462 19.96 -24.86 7.73
C LEU A 462 18.94 -25.66 8.55
N ASP A 463 18.68 -26.91 8.17
CA ASP A 463 17.93 -27.88 8.98
C ASP A 463 18.81 -29.11 9.23
N ASP A 464 18.87 -29.58 10.47
CA ASP A 464 19.60 -30.81 10.85
C ASP A 464 21.01 -30.88 10.25
N CYS A 465 21.77 -29.78 10.40
CA CYS A 465 23.12 -29.60 9.85
C CYS A 465 23.23 -29.66 8.32
N THR A 466 22.14 -29.52 7.58
CA THR A 466 22.09 -29.53 6.11
C THR A 466 21.51 -28.24 5.57
N LEU A 467 22.21 -27.61 4.63
CA LEU A 467 21.73 -26.44 3.91
C LEU A 467 20.78 -26.88 2.79
N ASN A 468 19.48 -26.79 3.08
CA ASN A 468 18.40 -27.13 2.15
C ASN A 468 18.00 -25.90 1.35
N GLU A 469 18.11 -25.97 0.03
CA GLU A 469 17.59 -24.93 -0.84
C GLU A 469 16.06 -24.91 -0.83
N LEU A 470 15.48 -23.73 -0.69
CA LEU A 470 14.04 -23.52 -0.76
C LEU A 470 13.61 -23.26 -2.20
N THR A 471 12.35 -23.55 -2.52
CA THR A 471 11.76 -23.28 -3.84
C THR A 471 11.57 -21.79 -4.11
N VAL A 472 11.43 -20.99 -3.05
CA VAL A 472 11.34 -19.53 -3.11
C VAL A 472 12.71 -18.90 -3.39
N ARG A 473 12.72 -17.85 -4.20
CA ARG A 473 13.92 -17.22 -4.75
C ARG A 473 13.91 -15.71 -4.47
N LEU A 474 15.09 -15.12 -4.43
CA LEU A 474 15.25 -13.66 -4.38
C LEU A 474 14.79 -13.04 -5.71
N ASN A 475 14.19 -11.86 -5.64
CA ASN A 475 13.73 -11.11 -6.81
C ASN A 475 14.91 -10.50 -7.58
N GLU A 476 15.97 -10.12 -6.85
CA GLU A 476 17.14 -9.46 -7.40
C GLU A 476 18.41 -10.31 -7.24
N GLU A 477 19.41 -10.07 -8.10
CA GLU A 477 20.68 -10.79 -8.04
C GLU A 477 21.56 -10.32 -6.87
N ARG A 478 21.78 -11.22 -5.91
CA ARG A 478 22.60 -11.01 -4.71
C ARG A 478 23.86 -11.86 -4.75
N LYS A 479 24.76 -11.61 -5.71
CA LYS A 479 25.99 -12.42 -5.87
C LYS A 479 27.02 -12.22 -4.75
N TYR A 480 27.25 -10.96 -4.36
CA TYR A 480 28.14 -10.58 -3.26
C TYR A 480 27.94 -9.12 -2.85
N GLY A 481 28.31 -8.80 -1.62
CA GLY A 481 28.28 -7.42 -1.08
C GLY A 481 26.89 -6.89 -0.78
N HIS A 482 25.89 -7.76 -0.85
CA HIS A 482 24.59 -7.62 -0.24
C HIS A 482 24.66 -7.95 1.26
N ALA A 483 23.57 -7.67 1.95
CA ALA A 483 23.44 -7.98 3.36
C ALA A 483 22.02 -8.47 3.68
N ALA A 484 21.89 -9.15 4.82
CA ALA A 484 20.63 -9.68 5.31
C ALA A 484 20.48 -9.39 6.80
N LEU A 485 19.28 -8.98 7.22
CA LEU A 485 18.96 -8.66 8.61
C LEU A 485 17.60 -9.27 8.98
N SER A 486 17.56 -9.97 10.12
CA SER A 486 16.30 -10.39 10.75
C SER A 486 15.53 -9.18 11.25
N ILE A 487 14.28 -9.05 10.84
CA ILE A 487 13.37 -7.97 11.26
C ILE A 487 12.10 -8.57 11.91
N GLU A 488 11.34 -7.73 12.61
CA GLU A 488 10.09 -8.14 13.29
C GLU A 488 10.30 -9.35 14.22
N ASN A 489 11.28 -9.25 15.13
CA ASN A 489 11.67 -10.33 16.04
C ASN A 489 12.01 -11.65 15.31
N GLY A 490 12.60 -11.54 14.13
CA GLY A 490 13.01 -12.69 13.32
C GLY A 490 11.89 -13.35 12.55
N LYS A 491 10.67 -12.77 12.48
CA LYS A 491 9.60 -13.31 11.64
C LYS A 491 9.88 -13.15 10.14
N LYS A 492 10.64 -12.12 9.78
CA LYS A 492 10.99 -11.81 8.39
C LYS A 492 12.48 -11.47 8.30
N THR A 493 13.01 -11.48 7.08
CA THR A 493 14.36 -10.99 6.80
C THR A 493 14.33 -9.92 5.72
N LEU A 494 15.05 -8.85 5.94
CA LEU A 494 15.33 -7.84 4.94
C LEU A 494 16.67 -8.15 4.26
N ILE A 495 16.70 -8.17 2.94
CA ILE A 495 17.87 -8.41 2.10
C ILE A 495 18.09 -7.20 1.21
N CYS A 496 19.28 -6.61 1.26
CA CYS A 496 19.58 -5.35 0.59
C CYS A 496 20.89 -5.38 -0.17
N PHE A 497 20.96 -4.50 -1.18
CA PHE A 497 22.12 -4.20 -2.02
C PHE A 497 22.60 -5.33 -2.91
N GLY A 498 23.35 -5.01 -3.96
CA GLY A 498 23.83 -6.00 -4.91
C GLY A 498 25.02 -5.48 -5.70
N ILE A 499 25.25 -6.06 -6.87
CA ILE A 499 26.54 -5.93 -7.56
C ILE A 499 26.70 -4.64 -8.36
N SER A 500 25.66 -4.22 -9.09
CA SER A 500 25.70 -3.13 -10.08
C SER A 500 24.33 -2.47 -10.31
N GLY A 501 24.35 -1.29 -10.92
CA GLY A 501 23.14 -0.54 -11.29
C GLY A 501 22.24 -0.24 -10.09
N GLU A 502 20.92 -0.27 -10.34
CA GLU A 502 19.89 -0.03 -9.33
C GLU A 502 19.85 -1.11 -8.24
N VAL A 503 20.36 -2.32 -8.53
CA VAL A 503 20.41 -3.42 -7.55
C VAL A 503 21.25 -3.03 -6.32
N ARG A 504 22.21 -2.11 -6.48
CA ARG A 504 23.02 -1.56 -5.37
C ARG A 504 22.24 -0.75 -4.34
N LYS A 505 21.00 -0.39 -4.65
CA LYS A 505 20.06 0.36 -3.81
C LYS A 505 18.85 -0.47 -3.42
N SER A 506 18.51 -1.46 -4.25
CA SER A 506 17.34 -2.31 -4.06
C SER A 506 17.38 -3.13 -2.77
N CYS A 507 16.20 -3.37 -2.23
CA CYS A 507 15.96 -4.21 -1.07
C CYS A 507 14.71 -5.07 -1.27
N GLU A 508 14.67 -6.20 -0.59
CA GLU A 508 13.54 -7.13 -0.59
C GLU A 508 13.34 -7.75 0.81
N ILE A 509 12.11 -8.13 1.13
CA ILE A 509 11.72 -8.76 2.38
C ILE A 509 11.30 -10.20 2.10
N PHE A 510 11.92 -11.13 2.82
CA PHE A 510 11.57 -12.53 2.85
C PHE A 510 10.70 -12.86 4.07
N TYR A 511 9.52 -13.42 3.84
CA TYR A 511 8.51 -13.77 4.86
C TYR A 511 8.57 -15.23 5.29
N GLY A 512 9.59 -15.98 4.87
CA GLY A 512 9.69 -17.43 5.11
C GLY A 512 9.16 -18.28 3.96
N SER A 513 8.18 -17.79 3.20
CA SER A 513 7.60 -18.48 2.03
C SER A 513 7.58 -17.64 0.75
N THR A 514 7.67 -16.32 0.87
CA THR A 514 7.61 -15.37 -0.24
C THR A 514 8.63 -14.25 -0.08
N THR A 515 9.00 -13.64 -1.20
CA THR A 515 9.94 -12.53 -1.28
C THR A 515 9.29 -11.35 -1.98
N VAL A 516 9.29 -10.17 -1.38
CA VAL A 516 8.69 -8.95 -1.96
C VAL A 516 9.69 -7.81 -1.95
N SER A 517 9.70 -6.98 -2.99
CA SER A 517 10.55 -5.79 -3.02
C SER A 517 10.07 -4.74 -2.02
N THR A 518 10.99 -3.93 -1.50
CA THR A 518 10.71 -2.81 -0.60
C THR A 518 11.44 -1.54 -1.07
N PHE A 519 11.44 -0.49 -0.25
CA PHE A 519 12.07 0.78 -0.55
C PHE A 519 13.55 0.62 -0.94
N SER A 520 13.94 1.30 -2.02
CA SER A 520 15.34 1.43 -2.43
C SER A 520 16.03 2.53 -1.64
N ALA A 521 17.29 2.30 -1.27
CA ALA A 521 18.13 3.32 -0.63
C ALA A 521 18.40 4.51 -1.55
N ASP A 522 18.62 5.71 -0.99
CA ASP A 522 18.95 6.87 -1.81
C ASP A 522 20.39 6.75 -2.34
N TRP A 523 21.26 6.11 -1.56
CA TRP A 523 22.67 5.86 -1.89
C TRP A 523 22.97 4.39 -2.08
N THR A 524 24.04 4.12 -2.83
CA THR A 524 24.51 2.75 -3.05
C THR A 524 25.24 2.25 -1.81
N HIS A 525 25.08 0.98 -1.42
CA HIS A 525 25.69 0.45 -0.20
C HIS A 525 26.34 -0.93 -0.37
N LYS A 526 26.93 -1.19 -1.54
CA LYS A 526 27.68 -2.43 -1.78
C LYS A 526 28.85 -2.55 -0.81
N TYR A 527 28.85 -3.63 -0.01
CA TYR A 527 29.76 -3.83 1.12
C TYR A 527 29.71 -2.71 2.17
N GLY A 528 28.61 -1.97 2.30
CA GLY A 528 28.44 -0.89 3.27
C GLY A 528 28.17 -1.35 4.71
N GLY A 529 28.35 -2.65 5.00
CA GLY A 529 27.95 -3.25 6.27
C GLY A 529 26.42 -3.23 6.42
N SER A 530 25.80 -4.35 6.76
CA SER A 530 24.40 -4.26 7.22
C SER A 530 24.14 -5.32 8.26
N ARG A 531 24.30 -4.87 9.50
CA ARG A 531 23.77 -5.51 10.69
C ARG A 531 23.72 -4.47 11.79
N ALA A 532 22.66 -3.67 11.88
CA ALA A 532 22.41 -2.88 13.07
C ALA A 532 20.97 -3.17 13.49
N PHE A 533 20.81 -3.79 14.64
CA PHE A 533 19.54 -4.05 15.31
C PHE A 533 19.15 -2.89 16.24
N THR A 534 18.70 -1.76 15.71
CA THR A 534 17.84 -0.88 16.54
C THR A 534 16.41 -1.27 16.21
N LYS A 535 15.53 -1.33 17.22
CA LYS A 535 14.26 -2.10 17.25
C LYS A 535 13.34 -2.06 16.03
N ILE A 536 13.53 -1.21 15.02
CA ILE A 536 12.70 -1.18 13.79
C ILE A 536 13.50 -0.90 12.49
N SER A 537 14.80 -0.58 12.49
CA SER A 537 15.42 0.04 11.30
C SER A 537 16.80 -0.49 10.90
N LEU A 538 16.93 -0.94 9.65
CA LEU A 538 18.21 -1.35 9.06
C LEU A 538 19.07 -0.12 8.82
N THR A 539 20.27 -0.10 9.39
CA THR A 539 21.27 0.93 9.06
C THR A 539 22.38 0.38 8.17
N SER A 540 22.83 1.20 7.22
CA SER A 540 23.92 0.91 6.29
C SER A 540 24.87 2.10 6.18
N VAL A 541 26.18 1.85 6.02
CA VAL A 541 27.21 2.89 6.06
C VAL A 541 28.23 2.73 4.93
N GLY A 542 28.41 3.75 4.11
CA GLY A 542 29.40 3.78 3.06
C GLY A 542 29.18 2.76 1.93
N CYS A 543 30.13 2.70 1.02
CA CYS A 543 30.05 1.86 -0.18
C CYS A 543 31.42 1.65 -0.79
N TYR A 544 31.70 0.42 -1.21
CA TYR A 544 32.93 0.09 -1.92
C TYR A 544 33.05 0.83 -3.26
N ASP A 545 31.97 0.87 -4.04
CA ASP A 545 31.97 1.44 -5.39
C ASP A 545 31.54 2.92 -5.42
N GLY A 546 30.66 3.33 -4.50
CA GLY A 546 30.02 4.66 -4.47
C GLY A 546 30.93 5.81 -4.06
N LYS A 547 32.13 5.51 -3.55
CA LYS A 547 33.14 6.51 -3.11
C LYS A 547 32.60 7.62 -2.19
N HIS A 548 31.66 7.29 -1.31
CA HIS A 548 31.02 8.24 -0.38
C HIS A 548 31.04 7.75 1.08
N GLN A 549 30.65 8.64 1.98
CA GLN A 549 30.61 8.44 3.44
C GLN A 549 29.19 8.26 4.01
N LYS A 550 28.20 8.22 3.10
CA LYS A 550 26.78 8.22 3.44
C LYS A 550 26.39 7.08 4.36
N ALA A 551 25.59 7.40 5.36
CA ALA A 551 24.89 6.43 6.18
C ALA A 551 23.39 6.64 5.99
N GLU A 552 22.62 5.57 5.99
CA GLU A 552 21.16 5.62 5.84
C GLU A 552 20.51 4.57 6.75
N THR A 553 19.30 4.85 7.20
CA THR A 553 18.47 3.89 7.93
C THR A 553 17.12 3.69 7.26
N LEU A 554 16.61 2.46 7.25
CA LEU A 554 15.32 2.11 6.67
C LEU A 554 14.24 2.03 7.73
N SER A 555 13.19 2.83 7.58
CA SER A 555 11.98 2.79 8.42
C SER A 555 10.76 2.25 7.65
N ALA A 556 9.61 2.14 8.32
CA ALA A 556 8.35 1.79 7.68
C ALA A 556 7.91 2.77 6.56
N THR A 557 8.44 3.99 6.56
CA THR A 557 8.13 5.03 5.56
C THR A 557 9.17 5.17 4.46
N GLY A 558 10.27 4.40 4.53
CA GLY A 558 11.38 4.47 3.57
C GLY A 558 12.72 4.78 4.22
N TRP A 559 13.71 4.99 3.35
CA TRP A 559 15.08 5.32 3.75
C TRP A 559 15.19 6.77 4.20
N THR A 560 15.93 6.99 5.27
CA THR A 560 16.29 8.31 5.77
C THR A 560 17.79 8.41 5.97
N ALA A 561 18.36 9.56 5.62
CA ALA A 561 19.77 9.81 5.80
C ALA A 561 20.15 9.88 7.28
N LEU A 562 21.30 9.31 7.60
CA LEU A 562 22.00 9.48 8.88
C LEU A 562 23.26 10.35 8.66
N PRO A 563 23.88 10.84 9.74
CA PRO A 563 25.16 11.54 9.67
C PRO A 563 26.22 10.73 8.91
N ASP A 564 26.93 11.40 8.00
CA ASP A 564 28.03 10.81 7.23
C ASP A 564 29.12 10.29 8.18
N HIS A 565 29.64 9.10 7.91
CA HIS A 565 30.75 8.54 8.68
C HIS A 565 32.04 9.35 8.42
N PRO A 566 32.91 9.61 9.42
CA PRO A 566 34.13 10.42 9.25
C PRO A 566 35.16 9.87 8.26
N LYS A 567 35.06 8.57 7.92
CA LYS A 567 35.91 7.88 6.95
C LYS A 567 35.09 7.36 5.78
N ARG A 568 35.69 7.34 4.59
CA ARG A 568 35.14 6.66 3.40
C ARG A 568 35.31 5.15 3.53
N ILE A 569 34.42 4.53 4.31
CA ILE A 569 34.57 3.16 4.81
C ILE A 569 33.65 2.16 4.10
N SER A 570 34.10 0.91 3.98
CA SER A 570 33.27 -0.24 3.59
C SER A 570 33.91 -1.54 4.08
N LYS A 571 33.25 -2.69 3.87
CA LYS A 571 33.69 -4.03 4.30
C LYS A 571 33.87 -4.14 5.82
N HIS A 572 33.12 -3.35 6.58
CA HIS A 572 33.09 -3.39 8.04
C HIS A 572 31.91 -4.25 8.51
N SER A 573 31.93 -4.63 9.78
CA SER A 573 30.75 -5.15 10.48
C SER A 573 29.98 -3.98 11.09
N LEU A 574 28.65 -4.07 11.05
CA LEU A 574 27.81 -3.26 11.91
C LEU A 574 27.28 -4.16 13.02
N ILE A 575 26.99 -3.58 14.19
CA ILE A 575 26.16 -4.16 15.25
C ILE A 575 25.31 -3.04 15.84
N ALA A 576 24.13 -3.34 16.38
CA ALA A 576 23.46 -2.36 17.24
C ALA A 576 23.33 -2.88 18.66
N LEU A 577 23.20 -1.92 19.56
CA LEU A 577 23.13 -2.11 21.00
C LEU A 577 21.70 -1.84 21.50
N GLU A 578 21.41 -2.29 22.73
CA GLU A 578 20.07 -2.14 23.31
C GLU A 578 19.70 -0.68 23.58
N ASN A 579 20.71 0.18 23.79
CA ASN A 579 20.57 1.63 23.97
C ASN A 579 20.29 2.40 22.66
N GLN A 580 19.94 1.70 21.57
CA GLN A 580 19.67 2.25 20.24
C GLN A 580 20.89 2.88 19.54
N SER A 581 22.09 2.72 20.09
CA SER A 581 23.31 3.07 19.37
C SER A 581 23.72 1.96 18.40
N MET A 582 24.56 2.32 17.44
CA MET A 582 25.12 1.39 16.46
C MET A 582 26.64 1.43 16.51
N LEU A 583 27.27 0.27 16.41
CA LEU A 583 28.71 0.10 16.26
C LEU A 583 29.09 -0.24 14.83
N LEU A 584 30.19 0.34 14.38
CA LEU A 584 30.92 -0.02 13.18
C LEU A 584 32.29 -0.54 13.59
N ILE A 585 32.61 -1.76 13.17
CA ILE A 585 33.80 -2.50 13.59
C ILE A 585 34.65 -2.85 12.37
N GLY A 586 35.91 -2.41 12.37
CA GLY A 586 36.89 -2.69 11.33
C GLY A 586 36.53 -2.09 9.95
N GLY A 587 37.03 -2.69 8.88
CA GLY A 587 36.76 -2.30 7.49
C GLY A 587 37.95 -1.67 6.77
N ARG A 588 37.69 -1.23 5.54
CA ARG A 588 38.67 -0.56 4.67
C ARG A 588 38.35 0.92 4.54
N ASP A 589 39.31 1.77 4.89
CA ASP A 589 39.26 3.22 4.69
C ASP A 589 39.80 3.58 3.31
N TYR A 590 38.89 3.82 2.37
CA TYR A 590 39.25 4.25 1.02
C TYR A 590 39.72 5.70 0.98
N GLY A 591 39.42 6.52 1.98
CA GLY A 591 39.99 7.87 2.09
C GLY A 591 41.50 7.82 2.28
N ASN A 592 41.97 6.78 2.99
CA ASN A 592 43.39 6.49 3.21
C ASN A 592 43.91 5.36 2.31
N GLY A 593 43.69 5.45 1.00
CA GLY A 593 44.24 4.50 0.03
C GLY A 593 43.69 3.06 0.11
N GLY A 594 42.61 2.82 0.87
CA GLY A 594 42.04 1.49 1.08
C GLY A 594 42.70 0.72 2.23
N ALA A 595 43.40 1.41 3.14
CA ALA A 595 44.03 0.84 4.31
C ALA A 595 43.01 0.13 5.23
N TYR A 596 43.44 -0.95 5.87
CA TYR A 596 42.64 -1.64 6.88
C TYR A 596 42.66 -0.79 8.16
N GLN A 597 41.54 -0.74 8.87
CA GLN A 597 41.43 0.07 10.08
C GLN A 597 40.97 -0.79 11.26
N SER A 598 41.50 -0.50 12.44
CA SER A 598 41.11 -1.17 13.70
C SER A 598 39.98 -0.44 14.43
N GLY A 599 39.67 0.80 14.07
CA GLY A 599 38.74 1.64 14.84
C GLY A 599 37.34 1.03 15.00
N ILE A 600 36.85 1.09 16.23
CA ILE A 600 35.47 0.78 16.62
C ILE A 600 34.75 2.12 16.79
N TRP A 601 33.74 2.35 15.96
CA TRP A 601 33.00 3.61 15.90
C TRP A 601 31.58 3.40 16.40
N GLN A 602 31.09 4.30 17.24
CA GLN A 602 29.71 4.32 17.71
C GLN A 602 28.96 5.50 17.09
N LEU A 603 27.80 5.23 16.51
CA LEU A 603 26.78 6.23 16.21
C LEU A 603 25.80 6.29 17.38
N LYS A 604 25.82 7.41 18.10
CA LYS A 604 24.92 7.69 19.22
C LYS A 604 24.52 9.15 19.17
N ASP A 605 23.23 9.45 19.37
CA ASP A 605 22.70 10.82 19.36
C ASP A 605 23.11 11.61 18.11
N GLU A 606 23.00 10.98 16.93
CA GLU A 606 23.42 11.54 15.63
C GLU A 606 24.90 11.94 15.53
N ASN A 607 25.76 11.37 16.38
CA ASN A 607 27.19 11.66 16.37
C ASN A 607 28.02 10.37 16.27
N TRP A 608 29.02 10.40 15.37
CA TRP A 608 30.01 9.35 15.22
C TRP A 608 31.20 9.60 16.15
N ASN A 609 31.48 8.67 17.05
CA ASN A 609 32.62 8.72 17.96
C ASN A 609 33.43 7.43 17.86
N GLN A 610 34.75 7.51 17.79
CA GLN A 610 35.60 6.34 17.94
C GLN A 610 35.70 5.99 19.42
N ILE A 611 35.27 4.79 19.80
CA ILE A 611 35.19 4.34 21.20
C ILE A 611 36.26 3.30 21.56
N GLY A 612 36.97 2.77 20.56
CA GLY A 612 38.01 1.77 20.75
C GLY A 612 38.70 1.39 19.45
N GLU A 613 39.57 0.38 19.54
CA GLU A 613 40.29 -0.20 18.42
C GLU A 613 40.40 -1.72 18.59
N LEU A 614 40.19 -2.47 17.51
CA LEU A 614 40.50 -3.89 17.42
C LEU A 614 42.00 -4.13 17.68
N LEU A 615 42.32 -5.30 18.21
CA LEU A 615 43.70 -5.74 18.43
C LEU A 615 44.49 -5.80 17.11
N GLN A 616 43.80 -6.13 16.01
CA GLN A 616 44.35 -6.09 14.67
C GLN A 616 43.38 -5.39 13.70
N ALA A 617 43.94 -4.52 12.85
CA ALA A 617 43.16 -3.94 11.75
C ALA A 617 42.65 -5.01 10.78
N ASP A 618 41.33 -5.06 10.57
CA ASP A 618 40.68 -6.12 9.80
C ASP A 618 39.52 -5.58 8.93
N TYR A 619 38.98 -6.43 8.05
CA TYR A 619 37.88 -6.13 7.13
C TYR A 619 37.17 -7.44 6.75
N TYR A 620 35.97 -7.38 6.17
CA TYR A 620 35.15 -8.56 5.88
C TYR A 620 34.86 -9.44 7.11
N GLY A 621 35.00 -8.89 8.31
CA GLY A 621 34.66 -9.61 9.52
C GLY A 621 33.15 -9.80 9.67
N SER A 622 32.78 -10.76 10.52
CA SER A 622 31.41 -10.98 10.98
C SER A 622 31.33 -10.72 12.48
N ALA A 623 30.25 -10.09 12.93
CA ALA A 623 30.00 -9.83 14.33
C ALA A 623 28.64 -10.39 14.77
N ILE A 624 28.56 -10.78 16.05
CA ILE A 624 27.32 -11.20 16.70
C ILE A 624 27.29 -10.66 18.14
N TYR A 625 26.11 -10.21 18.58
CA TYR A 625 25.88 -9.68 19.93
C TYR A 625 25.13 -10.72 20.77
N ILE A 626 25.73 -11.18 21.86
CA ILE A 626 25.18 -12.22 22.75
C ILE A 626 25.53 -11.83 24.19
N GLY A 627 24.53 -11.75 25.07
CA GLY A 627 24.76 -11.61 26.51
C GLY A 627 25.60 -10.40 26.92
N ARG A 628 25.43 -9.24 26.25
CA ARG A 628 26.23 -8.01 26.43
C ARG A 628 27.69 -8.08 25.97
N SER A 629 28.04 -9.12 25.23
CA SER A 629 29.33 -9.24 24.55
C SER A 629 29.13 -9.28 23.04
N ILE A 630 30.01 -8.58 22.32
CA ILE A 630 30.12 -8.70 20.87
C ILE A 630 31.30 -9.60 20.57
N TYR A 631 31.05 -10.61 19.74
CA TYR A 631 32.05 -11.54 19.24
C TYR A 631 32.35 -11.21 17.79
N TYR A 632 33.59 -10.81 17.51
CA TYR A 632 34.04 -10.41 16.20
C TYR A 632 35.00 -11.45 15.60
N PHE A 633 34.68 -11.89 14.39
CA PHE A 633 35.46 -12.83 13.60
C PHE A 633 36.05 -12.08 12.41
N GLY A 634 37.35 -11.85 12.44
CA GLY A 634 38.11 -11.18 11.40
C GLY A 634 38.30 -12.04 10.13
N TYR A 635 38.60 -11.41 8.99
CA TYR A 635 39.02 -12.12 7.78
C TYR A 635 40.52 -12.41 7.81
N ASN A 636 41.32 -11.43 8.28
CA ASN A 636 42.76 -11.58 8.42
C ASN A 636 43.15 -12.12 9.79
N SER A 637 42.45 -11.67 10.84
CA SER A 637 42.66 -12.16 12.20
C SER A 637 42.20 -13.61 12.27
N LYS A 638 43.05 -14.48 12.81
CA LYS A 638 42.69 -15.87 13.09
C LYS A 638 42.06 -16.06 14.47
N ALA A 639 42.05 -15.00 15.28
CA ALA A 639 41.48 -15.02 16.63
C ALA A 639 40.11 -14.35 16.63
N ILE A 640 39.22 -14.87 17.47
CA ILE A 640 38.00 -14.18 17.88
C ILE A 640 38.40 -13.00 18.78
N GLU A 641 37.84 -11.83 18.53
CA GLU A 641 37.97 -10.68 19.43
C GLU A 641 36.62 -10.47 20.13
N ARG A 642 36.65 -10.30 21.45
CA ARG A 642 35.45 -10.10 22.28
C ARG A 642 35.42 -8.68 22.83
N LEU A 643 34.30 -8.00 22.66
CA LEU A 643 34.04 -6.67 23.23
C LEU A 643 32.95 -6.80 24.29
N ASP A 644 33.28 -6.44 25.53
CA ASP A 644 32.37 -6.56 26.67
C ASP A 644 31.77 -5.20 27.03
N PHE A 645 30.44 -5.14 27.19
CA PHE A 645 29.70 -3.91 27.46
C PHE A 645 29.07 -3.90 28.86
N ALA A 646 29.03 -2.72 29.46
CA ALA A 646 28.30 -2.44 30.69
C ALA A 646 26.78 -2.52 30.47
N GLU A 647 25.99 -2.48 31.55
CA GLU A 647 24.52 -2.34 31.44
C GLU A 647 24.09 -1.05 30.72
N THR A 648 24.93 -0.02 30.80
CA THR A 648 24.74 1.26 30.11
C THR A 648 25.15 1.21 28.63
N GLU A 649 25.55 0.03 28.12
CA GLU A 649 26.05 -0.19 26.76
C GLU A 649 27.30 0.65 26.45
N GLU A 650 28.13 0.84 27.48
CA GLU A 650 29.46 1.43 27.40
C GLU A 650 30.51 0.32 27.31
N LEU A 651 31.47 0.47 26.39
CA LEU A 651 32.55 -0.51 26.21
C LEU A 651 33.44 -0.56 27.46
N GLN A 652 33.52 -1.73 28.10
CA GLN A 652 34.33 -1.93 29.30
C GLN A 652 35.68 -2.55 29.00
N ASN A 653 35.69 -3.65 28.26
CA ASN A 653 36.89 -4.45 27.99
C ASN A 653 36.91 -4.97 26.56
N MET A 654 38.12 -5.25 26.07
CA MET A 654 38.36 -5.95 24.81
C MET A 654 39.34 -7.10 25.11
N ALA A 655 39.03 -8.30 24.63
CA ALA A 655 39.77 -9.53 24.91
C ALA A 655 40.05 -10.35 23.64
#